data_AF-A0A6C0B135-F1
#
_entry.id   AF-A0A6C0B135-F1
#
_cell.length_a   1.000
_cell.length_b   1.000
_cell.length_c   1.000
_cell.angle_alpha   90.00
_cell.angle_beta   90.00
_cell.angle_gamma   90.00
#
_symmetry.space_group_name_H-M   'P 1'
#
loop_
_entity.id
_entity.type
_entity.pdbx_description
1 polymer ?
#
loop_
_entity_poly.entity_id
_entity_poly.type
_entity_poly.pdbx_seq_one_letter_code
_entity_poly.pdbx_strand_id
1 'polypeptide(L)'
;MDKEKLVVHYEKRKNSELFKQFQKEKDDIPLFTQLQNYIPIYNRFFSLNETNYNSVNLNNTWFLTSIKHPISENKDKGIYHCTIQHLKTEHSKKTQTFLKLAPLLDPFKYMIGKYNNNDPSLFALPRLQSSASIGSIHPKLLDYNNSAYVDGLFSFLSSTLIHNYHFINGVDYYGSFLGIKNQFKLNVADDLEYLCKSDFFIKNKNSLFMVEDYGNLYSPDSKKLEPIKISNNISRCSDLSIQSITPDLFEDIFVNNEHITLEDIKGHSLDMIEITNIQTDSSVSILDSKDIQTTIKSSSTCSSRTSHTSKNSCETNMLCKEKDMNVRNGERDDLKKCQGDGDNDDDNDDDNDHDNDDDNDDDDNDNDEEYEDEAENDSYESFEEEQVFATIPNFPVQVISMEHCESTFDDLIMNNDLTQEEWMSALMQIIMILITYQKAFSFTHNDLHTNNVMFNTTNSKYIYYCYKKIYYKVPTFGRIFKIIDFGRAIYKYNGNIFCSDSFQTGSDAATQYNTEPYFNDKKPRLEPNFSFDLCRLACSIFDYVIEDLDEIDDIEKCEPIIKIIFEWCLDDNGINILYKNNGIERYPDFKLYKMIARCVHHHIPQAQLDRPEFKSFTFAKNKIPSDQTIVNIDLIPSFG
;
A
#
# COMPACT_ATOMS: atom_id res chain seq x y z
N MET A 1 -17.45 13.76 32.45
CA MET A 1 -17.00 14.26 31.14
C MET A 1 -17.85 13.60 30.10
N ASP A 2 -18.80 14.34 29.53
CA ASP A 2 -19.56 13.88 28.39
C ASP A 2 -18.60 13.80 27.20
N LYS A 3 -18.33 12.58 26.71
CA LYS A 3 -17.52 12.40 25.51
C LYS A 3 -18.32 12.93 24.33
N GLU A 4 -17.79 13.96 23.65
CA GLU A 4 -18.39 14.52 22.43
C GLU A 4 -18.63 13.37 21.44
N LYS A 5 -19.91 13.15 21.08
CA LYS A 5 -20.29 12.15 20.07
C LYS A 5 -19.61 12.52 18.75
N LEU A 6 -19.07 11.55 18.02
CA LEU A 6 -18.44 11.80 16.72
C LEU A 6 -19.46 12.37 15.73
N VAL A 7 -19.39 13.68 15.50
CA VAL A 7 -20.27 14.43 14.61
C VAL A 7 -19.43 15.16 13.57
N VAL A 8 -19.55 14.72 12.33
CA VAL A 8 -19.08 15.47 11.15
C VAL A 8 -19.83 16.80 11.09
N HIS A 9 -19.10 17.90 11.20
CA HIS A 9 -19.57 19.27 10.99
C HIS A 9 -18.58 20.05 10.13
N TYR A 10 -19.03 21.15 9.54
CA TYR A 10 -18.16 21.96 8.69
C TYR A 10 -17.30 22.90 9.54
N GLU A 11 -16.06 23.11 9.09
CA GLU A 11 -15.21 24.20 9.53
C GLU A 11 -14.94 25.18 8.39
N LYS A 12 -15.03 26.48 8.67
CA LYS A 12 -14.86 27.53 7.65
C LYS A 12 -13.40 27.96 7.59
N ARG A 13 -12.65 27.41 6.63
CA ARG A 13 -11.23 27.75 6.41
C ARG A 13 -10.99 28.15 4.95
N LYS A 14 -10.35 29.30 4.75
CA LYS A 14 -9.89 29.76 3.44
C LYS A 14 -8.41 29.42 3.28
N ASN A 15 -8.12 28.24 2.75
CA ASN A 15 -6.76 27.73 2.54
C ASN A 15 -5.97 28.46 1.42
N SER A 16 -6.29 29.73 1.14
CA SER A 16 -5.71 30.49 0.02
C SER A 16 -4.21 30.73 0.15
N GLU A 17 -3.66 30.85 1.37
CA GLU A 17 -2.20 31.00 1.54
C GLU A 17 -1.48 29.65 1.43
N LEU A 18 -2.06 28.58 1.98
CA LEU A 18 -1.58 27.21 1.80
C LEU A 18 -1.56 26.84 0.31
N PHE A 19 -2.62 27.15 -0.45
CA PHE A 19 -2.69 26.89 -1.88
C PHE A 19 -1.67 27.68 -2.70
N LYS A 20 -1.31 28.91 -2.30
CA LYS A 20 -0.18 29.64 -2.92
C LYS A 20 1.17 28.97 -2.64
N GLN A 21 1.34 28.31 -1.49
CA GLN A 21 2.59 27.61 -1.19
C GLN A 21 2.75 26.37 -2.09
N PHE A 22 1.67 25.60 -2.30
CA PHE A 22 1.63 24.53 -3.30
C PHE A 22 1.83 24.98 -4.76
N GLN A 23 1.61 26.26 -5.06
CA GLN A 23 1.84 26.88 -6.37
C GLN A 23 3.23 27.53 -6.53
N LYS A 24 4.07 27.51 -5.49
CA LYS A 24 5.43 28.06 -5.51
C LYS A 24 6.45 26.92 -5.46
N GLU A 25 6.92 26.46 -6.62
CA GLU A 25 8.15 25.67 -6.70
C GLU A 25 9.27 26.48 -7.36
N LYS A 26 10.53 26.10 -7.10
CA LYS A 26 11.73 26.82 -7.57
C LYS A 26 12.02 26.63 -9.06
N ASP A 27 11.40 25.61 -9.67
CA ASP A 27 11.78 25.07 -10.98
C ASP A 27 10.76 25.47 -12.08
N ASP A 28 10.20 26.68 -11.99
CA ASP A 28 9.16 27.32 -12.84
C ASP A 28 7.81 26.57 -13.01
N ILE A 29 7.71 25.31 -12.61
CA ILE A 29 6.47 24.50 -12.68
C ILE A 29 5.86 24.39 -11.28
N PRO A 30 4.59 24.81 -11.05
CA PRO A 30 3.94 24.64 -9.75
C PRO A 30 3.62 23.17 -9.47
N LEU A 31 3.71 22.72 -8.22
CA LEU A 31 3.42 21.34 -7.84
C LEU A 31 1.95 20.96 -8.12
N PHE A 32 1.03 21.87 -7.80
CA PHE A 32 -0.41 21.72 -8.10
C PHE A 32 -1.00 22.96 -8.76
N THR A 33 -1.95 22.76 -9.66
CA THR A 33 -2.81 23.81 -10.20
C THR A 33 -4.27 23.61 -9.80
N GLN A 34 -5.07 24.68 -9.86
CA GLN A 34 -6.52 24.70 -9.61
C GLN A 34 -7.01 24.15 -8.24
N LEU A 35 -6.21 24.28 -7.18
CA LEU A 35 -6.56 23.80 -5.83
C LEU A 35 -7.91 24.32 -5.29
N GLN A 36 -8.69 23.42 -4.68
CA GLN A 36 -9.98 23.71 -4.06
C GLN A 36 -10.26 22.87 -2.81
N ASN A 37 -11.02 23.42 -1.87
CA ASN A 37 -11.49 22.75 -0.65
C ASN A 37 -12.74 21.89 -0.88
N TYR A 38 -13.52 22.19 -1.92
CA TYR A 38 -14.75 21.44 -2.20
C TYR A 38 -14.44 20.03 -2.70
N ILE A 39 -14.97 19.04 -1.98
CA ILE A 39 -14.96 17.63 -2.34
C ILE A 39 -16.43 17.18 -2.43
N PRO A 40 -16.91 16.59 -3.54
CA PRO A 40 -18.32 16.24 -3.74
C PRO A 40 -18.97 15.48 -2.59
N ILE A 41 -18.25 14.56 -1.93
CA ILE A 41 -18.76 13.76 -0.81
C ILE A 41 -19.32 14.61 0.34
N TYR A 42 -18.88 15.87 0.48
CA TYR A 42 -19.40 16.82 1.47
C TYR A 42 -20.90 17.13 1.30
N ASN A 43 -21.47 16.96 0.10
CA ASN A 43 -22.90 17.13 -0.14
C ASN A 43 -23.77 16.10 0.61
N ARG A 44 -23.19 14.98 1.08
CA ARG A 44 -23.88 14.01 1.96
C ARG A 44 -24.08 14.52 3.39
N PHE A 45 -23.32 15.54 3.80
CA PHE A 45 -23.29 16.04 5.18
C PHE A 45 -23.72 17.51 5.30
N PHE A 46 -23.45 18.34 4.29
CA PHE A 46 -23.58 19.79 4.38
C PHE A 46 -24.45 20.36 3.26
N SER A 47 -25.34 21.29 3.60
CA SER A 47 -26.05 22.11 2.61
C SER A 47 -25.16 23.27 2.13
N LEU A 48 -24.50 23.07 0.99
CA LEU A 48 -23.58 24.03 0.39
C LEU A 48 -24.28 24.99 -0.59
N ASN A 49 -23.67 26.14 -0.84
CA ASN A 49 -24.08 27.13 -1.83
C ASN A 49 -22.86 27.77 -2.53
N GLU A 50 -23.07 28.47 -3.64
CA GLU A 50 -22.00 29.06 -4.46
C GLU A 50 -21.05 30.00 -3.70
N THR A 51 -21.49 30.58 -2.58
CA THR A 51 -20.65 31.51 -1.78
C THR A 51 -19.81 30.80 -0.73
N ASN A 52 -20.17 29.58 -0.32
CA ASN A 52 -19.54 28.89 0.81
C ASN A 52 -18.85 27.55 0.47
N TYR A 53 -19.20 26.90 -0.66
CA TYR A 53 -18.78 25.52 -0.97
C TYR A 53 -17.26 25.33 -0.92
N ASN A 54 -16.49 26.30 -1.45
CA ASN A 54 -15.03 26.28 -1.47
C ASN A 54 -14.36 26.84 -0.19
N SER A 55 -15.11 26.98 0.91
CA SER A 55 -14.59 27.39 2.23
C SER A 55 -14.85 26.35 3.34
N VAL A 56 -15.57 25.28 3.02
CA VAL A 56 -15.92 24.20 3.94
C VAL A 56 -14.83 23.14 3.96
N ASN A 57 -14.39 22.80 5.17
CA ASN A 57 -13.48 21.71 5.48
C ASN A 57 -14.13 20.81 6.56
N LEU A 58 -13.59 19.62 6.79
CA LEU A 58 -14.01 18.78 7.92
C LEU A 58 -13.47 19.32 9.25
N ASN A 59 -14.15 19.01 10.35
CA ASN A 59 -13.84 19.45 11.71
C ASN A 59 -12.68 18.70 12.38
N ASN A 60 -11.56 18.52 11.67
CA ASN A 60 -10.39 17.81 12.19
C ASN A 60 -9.67 18.62 13.28
N THR A 61 -9.16 17.91 14.30
CA THR A 61 -8.54 18.51 15.50
C THR A 61 -7.23 19.22 15.18
N TRP A 62 -6.40 18.61 14.34
CA TRP A 62 -5.19 19.22 13.79
C TRP A 62 -5.38 19.45 12.31
N PHE A 63 -5.03 20.63 11.79
CA PHE A 63 -5.16 20.93 10.37
C PHE A 63 -3.92 21.58 9.77
N LEU A 64 -3.64 21.27 8.49
CA LEU A 64 -2.51 21.81 7.74
C LEU A 64 -2.68 23.32 7.48
N THR A 65 -1.67 24.11 7.85
CA THR A 65 -1.66 25.58 7.65
C THR A 65 -0.56 26.05 6.71
N SER A 66 0.57 25.36 6.68
CA SER A 66 1.70 25.69 5.81
C SER A 66 2.50 24.45 5.44
N ILE A 67 2.96 24.41 4.19
CA ILE A 67 3.88 23.41 3.65
C ILE A 67 5.24 24.06 3.35
N LYS A 68 6.32 23.33 3.66
CA LYS A 68 7.68 23.68 3.27
C LYS A 68 8.19 22.73 2.19
N HIS A 69 9.47 22.84 1.85
CA HIS A 69 10.12 21.96 0.88
C HIS A 69 9.93 20.46 1.25
N PRO A 70 9.80 19.59 0.23
CA PRO A 70 9.89 18.14 0.44
C PRO A 70 11.24 17.79 1.07
N ILE A 71 11.31 16.64 1.73
CA ILE A 71 12.58 16.16 2.31
C ILE A 71 13.54 15.85 1.15
N SER A 72 14.75 16.41 1.21
CA SER A 72 15.63 16.60 0.06
C SER A 72 16.11 15.33 -0.63
N GLU A 73 16.04 14.18 0.05
CA GLU A 73 16.51 12.91 -0.47
C GLU A 73 15.48 12.19 -1.35
N ASN A 74 14.19 12.56 -1.32
CA ASN A 74 13.16 11.90 -2.13
C ASN A 74 11.91 12.78 -2.35
N LYS A 75 11.87 13.58 -3.43
CA LYS A 75 10.66 14.34 -3.83
C LYS A 75 9.44 13.43 -4.06
N ASP A 76 9.67 12.18 -4.49
CA ASP A 76 8.64 11.27 -4.97
C ASP A 76 7.95 10.44 -3.86
N LYS A 77 8.53 10.37 -2.65
CA LYS A 77 7.96 9.67 -1.47
C LYS A 77 6.80 10.42 -0.79
N GLY A 78 6.38 11.58 -1.29
CA GLY A 78 5.21 12.31 -0.77
C GLY A 78 5.33 12.90 0.65
N ILE A 79 6.54 12.96 1.23
CA ILE A 79 6.79 13.42 2.61
C ILE A 79 7.22 14.89 2.62
N TYR A 80 6.55 15.70 3.44
CA TYR A 80 6.78 17.15 3.54
C TYR A 80 6.94 17.60 4.99
N HIS A 81 7.78 18.63 5.19
CA HIS A 81 7.82 19.37 6.46
C HIS A 81 6.68 20.37 6.51
N CYS A 82 5.73 20.14 7.42
CA CYS A 82 4.49 20.89 7.50
C CYS A 82 4.34 21.61 8.85
N THR A 83 3.54 22.67 8.85
CA THR A 83 3.01 23.27 10.08
C THR A 83 1.54 22.94 10.17
N ILE A 84 1.14 22.36 11.30
CA ILE A 84 -0.25 22.01 11.60
C ILE A 84 -0.72 22.73 12.86
N GLN A 85 -1.98 23.15 12.87
CA GLN A 85 -2.58 23.95 13.94
C GLN A 85 -3.73 23.20 14.59
N HIS A 86 -3.86 23.31 15.91
CA HIS A 86 -4.94 22.71 16.67
C HIS A 86 -6.21 23.59 16.65
N LEU A 87 -7.36 23.01 16.32
CA LEU A 87 -8.64 23.70 16.13
C LEU A 87 -9.11 24.48 17.36
N LYS A 88 -9.16 23.85 18.55
CA LYS A 88 -9.68 24.50 19.78
C LYS A 88 -8.68 25.39 20.54
N THR A 89 -7.35 25.22 20.36
CA THR A 89 -6.31 25.91 21.17
C THR A 89 -5.42 26.83 20.34
N GLU A 90 -5.59 26.85 19.02
CA GLU A 90 -4.76 27.58 18.03
C GLU A 90 -3.25 27.27 18.07
N HIS A 91 -2.81 26.35 18.92
CA HIS A 91 -1.41 25.94 19.04
C HIS A 91 -0.92 25.32 17.74
N SER A 92 0.22 25.79 17.24
CA SER A 92 0.83 25.32 15.99
C SER A 92 2.09 24.50 16.27
N LYS A 93 2.16 23.28 15.74
CA LYS A 93 3.35 22.42 15.79
C LYS A 93 3.90 22.17 14.39
N LYS A 94 5.22 22.03 14.29
CA LYS A 94 5.90 21.58 13.07
C LYS A 94 6.03 20.06 13.13
N THR A 95 5.77 19.37 12.03
CA THR A 95 5.84 17.91 11.96
C THR A 95 6.14 17.46 10.53
N GLN A 96 6.56 16.20 10.38
CA GLN A 96 6.54 15.53 9.09
C GLN A 96 5.11 15.12 8.76
N THR A 97 4.75 15.12 7.49
CA THR A 97 3.39 14.89 7.03
C THR A 97 3.46 14.20 5.68
N PHE A 98 2.70 13.13 5.53
CA PHE A 98 2.53 12.45 4.26
C PHE A 98 1.38 13.10 3.49
N LEU A 99 1.61 13.37 2.20
CA LEU A 99 0.60 13.87 1.27
C LEU A 99 0.25 12.78 0.25
N LYS A 100 -0.69 11.91 0.63
CA LYS A 100 -1.21 10.88 -0.28
C LYS A 100 -1.91 11.54 -1.46
N LEU A 101 -1.53 11.12 -2.67
CA LEU A 101 -2.11 11.61 -3.93
C LEU A 101 -3.13 10.58 -4.45
N ALA A 102 -4.37 10.63 -3.96
CA ALA A 102 -5.42 9.73 -4.39
C ALA A 102 -6.00 10.19 -5.75
N PRO A 103 -5.81 9.44 -6.85
CA PRO A 103 -6.22 9.88 -8.17
C PRO A 103 -7.74 9.82 -8.38
N LEU A 104 -8.34 10.85 -8.97
CA LEU A 104 -9.79 10.92 -9.20
C LEU A 104 -10.26 10.11 -10.42
N LEU A 105 -9.33 9.75 -11.30
CA LEU A 105 -9.49 8.86 -12.44
C LEU A 105 -8.46 7.74 -12.32
N ASP A 106 -8.68 6.62 -13.00
CA ASP A 106 -7.70 5.53 -13.00
C ASP A 106 -6.54 5.84 -13.98
N PRO A 107 -5.28 5.96 -13.50
CA PRO A 107 -4.17 6.32 -14.37
C PRO A 107 -3.79 5.19 -15.35
N PHE A 108 -3.98 3.92 -15.01
CA PHE A 108 -3.75 2.80 -15.93
C PHE A 108 -4.81 2.78 -17.04
N LYS A 109 -6.08 2.98 -16.71
CA LYS A 109 -7.18 3.13 -17.71
C LYS A 109 -6.93 4.32 -18.65
N TYR A 110 -6.31 5.40 -18.15
CA TYR A 110 -5.85 6.52 -19.00
C TYR A 110 -4.71 6.10 -19.95
N MET A 111 -3.68 5.43 -19.42
CA MET A 111 -2.50 5.01 -20.19
C MET A 111 -2.80 3.94 -21.26
N ILE A 112 -3.81 3.09 -21.07
CA ILE A 112 -4.25 2.10 -22.08
C ILE A 112 -5.35 2.61 -23.02
N GLY A 113 -5.78 3.87 -22.90
CA GLY A 113 -6.75 4.49 -23.81
C GLY A 113 -8.23 4.15 -23.56
N LYS A 114 -8.60 3.73 -22.35
CA LYS A 114 -10.03 3.53 -21.97
C LYS A 114 -10.78 4.84 -21.70
N TYR A 115 -10.06 5.95 -21.51
CA TYR A 115 -10.63 7.30 -21.49
C TYR A 115 -10.33 8.03 -22.81
N ASN A 116 -11.20 8.95 -23.21
CA ASN A 116 -10.96 9.80 -24.39
C ASN A 116 -9.96 10.90 -24.04
N ASN A 117 -8.67 10.73 -24.35
CA ASN A 117 -7.62 11.68 -23.98
C ASN A 117 -7.79 13.09 -24.57
N ASN A 118 -8.64 13.27 -25.59
CA ASN A 118 -8.98 14.58 -26.16
C ASN A 118 -10.12 15.29 -25.39
N ASP A 119 -10.74 14.65 -24.41
CA ASP A 119 -11.82 15.23 -23.61
C ASP A 119 -11.26 16.11 -22.46
N PRO A 120 -11.43 17.43 -22.51
CA PRO A 120 -10.99 18.32 -21.43
C PRO A 120 -11.74 18.07 -20.11
N SER A 121 -12.89 17.38 -20.13
CA SER A 121 -13.69 17.06 -18.94
C SER A 121 -12.94 16.14 -17.95
N LEU A 122 -11.94 15.40 -18.41
CA LEU A 122 -11.08 14.53 -17.59
C LEU A 122 -10.19 15.33 -16.63
N PHE A 123 -9.83 16.56 -16.97
CA PHE A 123 -8.89 17.40 -16.21
C PHE A 123 -9.58 18.61 -15.54
N ALA A 124 -10.91 18.63 -15.52
CA ALA A 124 -11.70 19.69 -14.91
C ALA A 124 -12.21 19.25 -13.52
N LEU A 125 -11.89 20.02 -12.48
CA LEU A 125 -12.32 19.70 -11.11
C LEU A 125 -13.82 20.03 -10.87
N PRO A 126 -14.51 19.25 -10.01
CA PRO A 126 -15.94 19.43 -9.74
C PRO A 126 -16.21 20.72 -8.96
N ARG A 127 -17.30 21.42 -9.30
CA ARG A 127 -17.86 22.56 -8.53
C ARG A 127 -19.29 22.24 -8.12
N LEU A 128 -19.91 23.10 -7.31
CA LEU A 128 -21.25 22.83 -6.77
C LEU A 128 -22.34 22.72 -7.87
N GLN A 129 -22.33 23.62 -8.85
CA GLN A 129 -23.23 23.60 -10.02
C GLN A 129 -22.77 22.72 -11.19
N SER A 130 -21.72 21.91 -11.02
CA SER A 130 -21.20 21.07 -12.10
C SER A 130 -22.14 19.92 -12.41
N SER A 131 -22.67 19.89 -13.64
CA SER A 131 -23.49 18.80 -14.15
C SER A 131 -22.76 18.01 -15.24
N ALA A 132 -22.81 16.68 -15.14
CA ALA A 132 -22.37 15.77 -16.20
C ALA A 132 -23.07 16.05 -17.55
N SER A 133 -24.32 16.55 -17.53
CA SER A 133 -25.09 16.84 -18.75
C SER A 133 -24.60 18.04 -19.56
N ILE A 134 -23.69 18.86 -19.01
CA ILE A 134 -23.09 20.01 -19.70
C ILE A 134 -21.78 19.61 -20.41
N GLY A 135 -21.30 18.37 -20.23
CA GLY A 135 -20.06 17.88 -20.84
C GLY A 135 -18.80 18.56 -20.31
N SER A 136 -18.89 19.32 -19.22
CA SER A 136 -17.78 20.13 -18.70
C SER A 136 -16.83 19.35 -17.78
N ILE A 137 -17.32 18.33 -17.08
CA ILE A 137 -16.59 17.52 -16.09
C ILE A 137 -16.99 16.05 -16.22
N HIS A 138 -16.01 15.15 -16.15
CA HIS A 138 -16.22 13.71 -16.26
C HIS A 138 -17.05 13.13 -15.10
N PRO A 139 -18.04 12.24 -15.33
CA PRO A 139 -18.98 11.78 -14.30
C PRO A 139 -18.34 11.19 -13.03
N LYS A 140 -17.24 10.43 -13.15
CA LYS A 140 -16.52 9.85 -11.99
C LYS A 140 -15.99 10.91 -11.00
N LEU A 141 -15.73 12.14 -11.45
CA LEU A 141 -15.30 13.23 -10.56
C LEU A 141 -16.48 13.82 -9.76
N LEU A 142 -17.72 13.62 -10.20
CA LEU A 142 -18.93 14.09 -9.52
C LEU A 142 -19.52 13.04 -8.56
N ASP A 143 -19.16 11.76 -8.72
CA ASP A 143 -19.68 10.70 -7.86
C ASP A 143 -19.15 10.83 -6.42
N TYR A 144 -20.07 10.84 -5.46
CA TYR A 144 -19.78 10.82 -4.03
C TYR A 144 -19.09 9.53 -3.56
N ASN A 145 -19.20 8.45 -4.33
CA ASN A 145 -18.54 7.17 -4.09
C ASN A 145 -17.15 7.06 -4.74
N ASN A 146 -16.59 8.11 -5.36
CA ASN A 146 -15.23 8.05 -5.91
C ASN A 146 -14.24 7.53 -4.85
N SER A 147 -13.44 6.52 -5.19
CA SER A 147 -12.50 5.86 -4.26
C SER A 147 -11.63 6.81 -3.46
N ALA A 148 -11.15 7.90 -4.07
CA ALA A 148 -10.37 8.92 -3.36
C ALA A 148 -11.18 9.62 -2.25
N TYR A 149 -12.44 9.97 -2.54
CA TYR A 149 -13.31 10.66 -1.58
C TYR A 149 -13.68 9.76 -0.40
N VAL A 150 -13.89 8.46 -0.67
CA VAL A 150 -14.17 7.43 0.35
C VAL A 150 -12.95 7.23 1.28
N ASP A 151 -11.75 7.20 0.71
CA ASP A 151 -10.47 7.09 1.44
C ASP A 151 -10.20 8.30 2.35
N GLY A 152 -10.28 9.51 1.80
CA GLY A 152 -10.06 10.75 2.55
C GLY A 152 -11.08 10.97 3.67
N LEU A 153 -12.33 10.52 3.49
CA LEU A 153 -13.33 10.56 4.55
C LEU A 153 -13.05 9.54 5.65
N PHE A 154 -12.65 8.30 5.33
CA PHE A 154 -12.34 7.31 6.37
C PHE A 154 -11.07 7.67 7.15
N SER A 155 -10.07 8.22 6.48
CA SER A 155 -8.87 8.78 7.12
C SER A 155 -9.24 9.82 8.20
N PHE A 156 -10.18 10.72 7.90
CA PHE A 156 -10.73 11.66 8.88
C PHE A 156 -11.48 10.97 10.04
N LEU A 157 -12.30 9.96 9.74
CA LEU A 157 -13.05 9.21 10.77
C LEU A 157 -12.12 8.45 11.73
N SER A 158 -11.04 7.85 11.21
CA SER A 158 -9.99 7.19 11.99
C SER A 158 -9.27 8.16 12.92
N SER A 159 -8.76 9.29 12.41
CA SER A 159 -8.12 10.35 13.23
C SER A 159 -9.05 10.86 14.34
N THR A 160 -10.36 10.94 14.08
CA THR A 160 -11.33 11.38 15.10
C THR A 160 -11.45 10.37 16.26
N LEU A 161 -11.19 9.08 16.05
CA LEU A 161 -11.09 8.10 17.13
C LEU A 161 -9.84 8.30 18.00
N ILE A 162 -8.72 8.74 17.41
CA ILE A 162 -7.48 9.05 18.16
C ILE A 162 -7.77 10.10 19.23
N HIS A 163 -8.39 11.21 18.84
CA HIS A 163 -8.60 12.35 19.74
C HIS A 163 -9.74 12.16 20.74
N ASN A 164 -10.85 11.49 20.36
CA ASN A 164 -12.03 11.36 21.24
C ASN A 164 -11.98 10.09 22.12
N TYR A 165 -11.22 9.07 21.72
CA TYR A 165 -11.20 7.75 22.36
C TYR A 165 -9.80 7.21 22.68
N HIS A 166 -8.73 7.98 22.43
CA HIS A 166 -7.33 7.58 22.61
C HIS A 166 -6.94 6.33 21.80
N PHE A 167 -7.52 6.17 20.60
CA PHE A 167 -7.21 5.07 19.70
C PHE A 167 -5.86 5.30 19.01
N ILE A 168 -4.75 4.90 19.65
CA ILE A 168 -3.38 5.21 19.19
C ILE A 168 -3.01 4.57 17.83
N ASN A 169 -3.72 3.52 17.43
CA ASN A 169 -3.51 2.78 16.18
C ASN A 169 -4.26 3.39 14.98
N GLY A 170 -4.95 4.51 15.17
CA GLY A 170 -5.46 5.33 14.05
C GLY A 170 -4.33 6.10 13.37
N VAL A 171 -4.61 6.65 12.20
CA VAL A 171 -3.69 7.54 11.45
C VAL A 171 -4.22 8.96 11.55
N ASP A 172 -3.38 9.91 11.95
CA ASP A 172 -3.82 11.30 12.16
C ASP A 172 -4.09 12.02 10.82
N TYR A 173 -5.17 12.82 10.73
CA TYR A 173 -5.63 13.47 9.49
C TYR A 173 -5.60 15.00 9.60
N TYR A 174 -4.86 15.63 8.70
CA TYR A 174 -4.59 17.08 8.71
C TYR A 174 -5.37 17.86 7.66
N GLY A 175 -6.11 17.19 6.78
CA GLY A 175 -7.02 17.82 5.81
C GLY A 175 -6.94 17.16 4.44
N SER A 176 -7.87 17.53 3.55
CA SER A 176 -7.80 17.12 2.15
C SER A 176 -8.41 18.17 1.23
N PHE A 177 -7.93 18.19 -0.02
CA PHE A 177 -8.29 19.17 -1.04
C PHE A 177 -8.14 18.54 -2.43
N LEU A 178 -8.91 19.01 -3.41
CA LEU A 178 -8.74 18.60 -4.80
C LEU A 178 -7.77 19.52 -5.52
N GLY A 179 -6.99 18.98 -6.44
CA GLY A 179 -6.06 19.72 -7.28
C GLY A 179 -5.73 18.96 -8.56
N ILE A 180 -5.15 19.66 -9.53
CA ILE A 180 -4.49 19.04 -10.67
C ILE A 180 -3.00 18.93 -10.31
N LYS A 181 -2.48 17.71 -10.15
CA LYS A 181 -1.05 17.46 -9.96
C LYS A 181 -0.35 17.64 -11.30
N ASN A 182 0.64 18.54 -11.35
CA ASN A 182 1.53 18.65 -12.49
C ASN A 182 2.62 17.56 -12.36
N GLN A 183 2.99 16.91 -13.46
CA GLN A 183 3.91 15.76 -13.46
C GLN A 183 3.49 14.72 -12.41
N PHE A 184 2.35 14.09 -12.62
CA PHE A 184 1.87 12.99 -11.79
C PHE A 184 2.66 11.73 -12.14
N LYS A 185 3.55 11.29 -11.24
CA LYS A 185 4.32 10.05 -11.36
C LYS A 185 3.53 8.87 -10.76
N LEU A 186 3.75 7.69 -11.32
CA LEU A 186 3.18 6.41 -10.89
C LEU A 186 4.23 5.31 -11.14
N ASN A 187 4.58 4.49 -10.15
CA ASN A 187 5.38 3.28 -10.39
C ASN A 187 4.51 2.25 -11.13
N VAL A 188 4.98 1.81 -12.30
CA VAL A 188 4.29 0.88 -13.20
C VAL A 188 5.03 -0.44 -13.41
N ALA A 189 6.12 -0.72 -12.69
CA ALA A 189 6.98 -1.89 -12.89
C ALA A 189 6.19 -3.22 -13.04
N ASP A 190 5.45 -3.64 -12.00
CA ASP A 190 4.67 -4.89 -12.00
C ASP A 190 3.59 -4.93 -13.11
N ASP A 191 3.17 -3.77 -13.61
CA ASP A 191 2.11 -3.61 -14.60
C ASP A 191 2.63 -3.49 -16.04
N LEU A 192 3.95 -3.46 -16.25
CA LEU A 192 4.56 -3.27 -17.57
C LEU A 192 4.09 -4.33 -18.59
N GLU A 193 3.92 -5.58 -18.16
CA GLU A 193 3.42 -6.66 -19.01
C GLU A 193 1.96 -6.44 -19.45
N TYR A 194 1.14 -5.80 -18.62
CA TYR A 194 -0.25 -5.43 -18.95
C TYR A 194 -0.29 -4.18 -19.84
N LEU A 195 0.49 -3.15 -19.50
CA LEU A 195 0.58 -1.91 -20.27
C LEU A 195 1.14 -2.14 -21.68
N CYS A 196 2.21 -2.93 -21.82
CA CYS A 196 2.80 -3.27 -23.12
C CYS A 196 1.89 -4.12 -24.02
N LYS A 197 0.81 -4.74 -23.51
CA LYS A 197 -0.21 -5.39 -24.36
C LYS A 197 -1.16 -4.40 -25.04
N SER A 198 -1.13 -3.11 -24.68
CA SER A 198 -1.95 -2.08 -25.31
C SER A 198 -1.20 -1.37 -26.44
N ASP A 199 -1.70 -1.50 -27.67
CA ASP A 199 -1.26 -0.71 -28.83
C ASP A 199 -1.33 0.80 -28.55
N PHE A 200 -2.32 1.24 -27.74
CA PHE A 200 -2.46 2.64 -27.35
C PHE A 200 -1.30 3.08 -26.46
N PHE A 201 -0.87 2.24 -25.50
CA PHE A 201 0.25 2.54 -24.62
C PHE A 201 1.56 2.67 -25.42
N ILE A 202 1.86 1.67 -26.25
CA ILE A 202 3.07 1.65 -27.09
C ILE A 202 3.12 2.85 -28.04
N LYS A 203 1.97 3.27 -28.59
CA LYS A 203 1.89 4.38 -29.55
C LYS A 203 2.00 5.76 -28.89
N ASN A 204 1.48 5.92 -27.68
CA ASN A 204 1.38 7.23 -27.02
C ASN A 204 2.41 7.48 -25.91
N LYS A 205 3.23 6.48 -25.55
CA LYS A 205 4.41 6.69 -24.70
C LYS A 205 5.32 7.76 -25.32
N ASN A 206 5.84 8.64 -24.48
CA ASN A 206 6.60 9.84 -24.84
C ASN A 206 5.82 10.89 -25.66
N SER A 207 4.48 10.78 -25.72
CA SER A 207 3.59 11.80 -26.32
C SER A 207 2.51 12.29 -25.36
N LEU A 208 1.70 11.39 -24.79
CA LEU A 208 0.64 11.75 -23.82
C LEU A 208 1.09 11.61 -22.37
N PHE A 209 2.11 10.79 -22.14
CA PHE A 209 2.79 10.52 -20.87
C PHE A 209 4.20 10.04 -21.18
N MET A 210 5.16 10.31 -20.30
CA MET A 210 6.51 9.75 -20.41
C MET A 210 6.59 8.47 -19.60
N VAL A 211 7.43 7.52 -20.02
CA VAL A 211 7.74 6.31 -19.24
C VAL A 211 9.25 6.19 -19.22
N GLU A 212 9.82 5.92 -18.05
CA GLU A 212 11.25 5.63 -17.89
C GLU A 212 11.66 4.38 -18.69
N ASP A 213 12.96 4.21 -18.93
CA ASP A 213 13.44 3.06 -19.71
C ASP A 213 13.29 1.76 -18.91
N TYR A 214 12.53 0.84 -19.48
CA TYR A 214 12.18 -0.45 -18.90
C TYR A 214 12.78 -1.63 -19.68
N GLY A 215 13.71 -1.37 -20.61
CA GLY A 215 14.30 -2.40 -21.48
C GLY A 215 15.01 -3.55 -20.73
N ASN A 216 15.45 -3.32 -19.50
CA ASN A 216 16.04 -4.33 -18.63
C ASN A 216 14.99 -5.25 -17.97
N LEU A 217 13.79 -4.73 -17.70
CA LEU A 217 12.74 -5.44 -16.94
C LEU A 217 11.73 -6.15 -17.86
N TYR A 218 11.43 -5.54 -19.02
CA TYR A 218 10.50 -6.10 -19.99
C TYR A 218 11.11 -6.16 -21.39
N SER A 219 11.64 -7.33 -21.73
CA SER A 219 11.91 -7.71 -23.11
C SER A 219 10.62 -8.21 -23.77
N PRO A 220 10.10 -7.56 -24.83
CA PRO A 220 8.91 -8.04 -25.51
C PRO A 220 9.18 -9.37 -26.21
N ASP A 221 8.55 -10.43 -25.73
CA ASP A 221 8.48 -11.71 -26.42
C ASP A 221 8.00 -11.49 -27.86
N SER A 222 8.80 -11.97 -28.80
CA SER A 222 8.68 -11.73 -30.24
C SER A 222 8.90 -10.27 -30.71
N LYS A 223 10.19 -9.94 -30.91
CA LYS A 223 10.55 -9.59 -32.30
C LYS A 223 10.06 -10.73 -33.18
N LYS A 224 9.00 -10.50 -33.95
CA LYS A 224 8.46 -11.46 -34.92
C LYS A 224 9.54 -11.72 -35.98
N LEU A 225 10.40 -12.70 -35.71
CA LEU A 225 11.50 -13.08 -36.60
C LEU A 225 10.92 -13.34 -37.99
N GLU A 226 11.60 -12.85 -39.03
CA GLU A 226 11.14 -13.15 -40.39
C GLU A 226 11.05 -14.67 -40.57
N PRO A 227 9.95 -15.19 -41.16
CA PRO A 227 9.83 -16.62 -41.42
C PRO A 227 11.06 -17.12 -42.16
N ILE A 228 11.70 -18.17 -41.66
CA ILE A 228 12.88 -18.76 -42.30
C ILE A 228 12.48 -19.19 -43.71
N LYS A 229 12.97 -18.45 -44.71
CA LYS A 229 12.74 -18.75 -46.13
C LYS A 229 13.59 -19.95 -46.52
N ILE A 230 13.10 -21.15 -46.24
CA ILE A 230 13.72 -22.39 -46.71
C ILE A 230 13.62 -22.42 -48.23
N SER A 231 14.72 -22.05 -48.89
CA SER A 231 14.84 -22.13 -50.34
C SER A 231 15.17 -23.56 -50.75
N ASN A 232 14.19 -24.30 -51.28
CA ASN A 232 14.36 -25.68 -51.78
C ASN A 232 15.33 -25.84 -52.96
N ASN A 233 16.09 -24.81 -53.33
CA ASN A 233 17.00 -24.76 -54.48
C ASN A 233 18.49 -24.72 -54.11
N ILE A 234 18.86 -25.03 -52.86
CA ILE A 234 20.26 -25.29 -52.49
C ILE A 234 20.35 -26.68 -51.84
N SER A 235 20.42 -27.70 -52.68
CA SER A 235 20.79 -29.06 -52.29
C SER A 235 22.28 -29.12 -51.91
N ARG A 236 22.64 -28.59 -50.74
CA ARG A 236 23.81 -29.07 -50.02
C ARG A 236 23.40 -30.30 -49.25
N CYS A 237 23.60 -31.48 -49.86
CA CYS A 237 23.63 -32.72 -49.11
C CYS A 237 24.63 -32.55 -47.97
N SER A 238 24.16 -32.69 -46.74
CA SER A 238 25.03 -33.02 -45.62
C SER A 238 25.47 -34.47 -45.79
N ASP A 239 26.77 -34.73 -45.95
CA ASP A 239 27.36 -36.09 -46.07
C ASP A 239 27.29 -36.91 -44.76
N LEU A 240 26.36 -36.57 -43.87
CA LEU A 240 26.05 -37.25 -42.62
C LEU A 240 24.76 -38.05 -42.82
N SER A 241 24.89 -39.28 -43.33
CA SER A 241 23.77 -40.23 -43.34
C SER A 241 23.53 -40.75 -41.92
N ILE A 242 22.59 -40.12 -41.21
CA ILE A 242 21.94 -40.77 -40.07
C ILE A 242 21.27 -42.06 -40.58
N GLN A 243 21.54 -43.19 -39.91
CA GLN A 243 20.87 -44.44 -40.25
C GLN A 243 19.37 -44.27 -40.02
N SER A 244 18.56 -44.78 -40.95
CA SER A 244 17.11 -44.74 -40.84
C SER A 244 16.67 -45.40 -39.53
N ILE A 245 15.97 -44.64 -38.70
CA ILE A 245 15.44 -45.11 -37.41
C ILE A 245 14.51 -46.30 -37.67
N THR A 246 14.94 -47.49 -37.28
CA THR A 246 14.15 -48.72 -37.41
C THR A 246 13.12 -48.81 -36.29
N PRO A 247 11.85 -49.20 -36.56
CA PRO A 247 10.80 -49.32 -35.54
C PRO A 247 11.19 -50.21 -34.35
N ASP A 248 12.00 -51.24 -34.60
CA ASP A 248 12.58 -52.17 -33.62
C ASP A 248 13.34 -51.49 -32.47
N LEU A 249 13.73 -50.21 -32.64
CA LEU A 249 14.43 -49.42 -31.61
C LEU A 249 13.52 -48.91 -30.48
N PHE A 250 12.19 -49.08 -30.61
CA PHE A 250 11.19 -48.55 -29.67
C PHE A 250 10.25 -49.60 -29.07
N GLU A 251 10.67 -50.87 -29.00
CA GLU A 251 9.93 -51.96 -28.29
C GLU A 251 8.41 -51.93 -28.50
N ASP A 252 7.96 -51.91 -29.77
CA ASP A 252 6.55 -51.91 -30.18
C ASP A 252 5.65 -50.77 -29.64
N ILE A 253 6.22 -49.68 -29.11
CA ILE A 253 5.47 -48.48 -28.67
C ILE A 253 4.62 -47.87 -29.80
N PHE A 254 5.04 -48.04 -31.06
CA PHE A 254 4.32 -47.58 -32.25
C PHE A 254 3.81 -48.77 -33.07
N VAL A 255 2.58 -49.21 -32.80
CA VAL A 255 1.90 -50.23 -33.60
C VAL A 255 1.65 -49.73 -35.02
N ASN A 256 2.16 -50.45 -36.02
CA ASN A 256 2.04 -50.06 -37.42
C ASN A 256 0.61 -50.27 -37.97
N ASN A 257 -0.07 -49.15 -38.26
CA ASN A 257 -1.21 -49.00 -39.17
C ASN A 257 -2.42 -49.94 -39.00
N GLU A 258 -3.45 -49.44 -38.31
CA GLU A 258 -4.78 -49.34 -38.94
C GLU A 258 -5.26 -47.89 -38.89
N HIS A 259 -5.98 -47.44 -39.93
CA HIS A 259 -6.50 -46.07 -40.02
C HIS A 259 -7.65 -45.87 -39.02
N ILE A 260 -7.36 -45.26 -37.87
CA ILE A 260 -8.40 -44.81 -36.92
C ILE A 260 -9.25 -43.75 -37.61
N THR A 261 -10.55 -44.00 -37.75
CA THR A 261 -11.50 -43.03 -38.30
C THR A 261 -12.15 -42.20 -37.20
N LEU A 262 -12.73 -41.05 -37.57
CA LEU A 262 -13.45 -40.16 -36.65
C LEU A 262 -14.71 -40.79 -36.01
N GLU A 263 -15.12 -41.97 -36.48
CA GLU A 263 -16.27 -42.71 -35.97
C GLU A 263 -15.86 -43.67 -34.84
N ASP A 264 -14.62 -44.17 -34.83
CA ASP A 264 -14.08 -45.06 -33.79
C ASP A 264 -13.86 -44.33 -32.45
N ILE A 265 -13.52 -43.03 -32.52
CA ILE A 265 -13.31 -42.17 -31.33
C ILE A 265 -14.61 -41.96 -30.53
N LYS A 266 -15.79 -42.14 -31.14
CA LYS A 266 -17.09 -42.00 -30.44
C LYS A 266 -17.43 -43.18 -29.53
N GLY A 267 -16.68 -44.29 -29.59
CA GLY A 267 -16.94 -45.50 -28.79
C GLY A 267 -16.39 -45.46 -27.36
N HIS A 268 -15.39 -44.62 -27.08
CA HIS A 268 -14.74 -44.57 -25.76
C HIS A 268 -15.34 -43.48 -24.86
N SER A 269 -16.39 -43.86 -24.12
CA SER A 269 -16.89 -43.09 -22.99
C SER A 269 -15.84 -43.07 -21.87
N LEU A 270 -15.34 -41.87 -21.56
CA LEU A 270 -14.70 -41.56 -20.28
C LEU A 270 -15.54 -40.47 -19.62
N ASP A 271 -16.07 -40.76 -18.43
CA ASP A 271 -17.06 -39.95 -17.77
C ASP A 271 -16.51 -38.57 -17.36
N MET A 272 -16.86 -37.53 -18.12
CA MET A 272 -16.80 -36.17 -17.62
C MET A 272 -18.04 -35.90 -16.76
N ILE A 273 -17.83 -35.70 -15.47
CA ILE A 273 -18.90 -35.33 -14.53
C ILE A 273 -19.46 -33.96 -14.93
N GLU A 274 -20.73 -33.97 -15.30
CA GLU A 274 -21.48 -32.81 -15.74
C GLU A 274 -21.95 -31.97 -14.54
N ILE A 275 -21.61 -30.67 -14.51
CA ILE A 275 -22.33 -29.68 -13.72
C ILE A 275 -22.90 -28.64 -14.70
N THR A 276 -24.00 -29.01 -15.34
CA THR A 276 -24.86 -28.08 -16.05
C THR A 276 -25.81 -27.37 -15.08
N ASN A 277 -25.95 -26.05 -15.25
CA ASN A 277 -27.26 -25.39 -15.38
C ASN A 277 -27.14 -23.85 -15.42
N ILE A 278 -26.98 -23.30 -16.62
CA ILE A 278 -27.67 -22.05 -16.99
C ILE A 278 -28.30 -22.29 -18.36
N GLN A 279 -29.62 -22.39 -18.41
CA GLN A 279 -30.38 -22.44 -19.66
C GLN A 279 -30.30 -21.07 -20.34
N THR A 280 -29.86 -21.03 -21.60
CA THR A 280 -29.96 -19.86 -22.46
C THR A 280 -31.11 -20.04 -23.45
N ASP A 281 -32.23 -19.36 -23.20
CA ASP A 281 -33.30 -19.27 -24.18
C ASP A 281 -32.90 -18.35 -25.34
N SER A 282 -33.23 -18.78 -26.55
CA SER A 282 -32.69 -18.23 -27.79
C SER A 282 -33.44 -17.01 -28.30
N SER A 283 -32.74 -15.89 -28.53
CA SER A 283 -32.86 -15.10 -29.76
C SER A 283 -31.99 -13.83 -29.75
N VAL A 284 -31.66 -13.37 -30.97
CA VAL A 284 -31.06 -12.09 -31.39
C VAL A 284 -29.62 -12.19 -31.95
N SER A 285 -29.56 -11.81 -33.23
CA SER A 285 -28.44 -11.61 -34.16
C SER A 285 -27.00 -11.60 -33.61
N ILE A 286 -26.17 -12.45 -34.23
CA ILE A 286 -24.71 -12.27 -34.30
C ILE A 286 -24.40 -10.96 -35.04
N LEU A 287 -23.79 -10.01 -34.35
CA LEU A 287 -23.02 -8.91 -34.93
C LEU A 287 -21.63 -8.91 -34.30
N ASP A 288 -20.64 -8.64 -35.14
CA ASP A 288 -19.22 -8.85 -34.89
C ASP A 288 -18.64 -7.77 -33.96
N SER A 289 -18.24 -8.15 -32.74
CA SER A 289 -17.51 -7.30 -31.78
C SER A 289 -16.59 -8.14 -30.91
N LYS A 290 -15.29 -8.09 -31.19
CA LYS A 290 -14.24 -8.65 -30.32
C LYS A 290 -13.90 -7.67 -29.19
N ASP A 291 -14.65 -7.73 -28.10
CA ASP A 291 -14.27 -7.13 -26.81
C ASP A 291 -14.17 -8.20 -25.73
N ILE A 292 -13.01 -8.89 -25.69
CA ILE A 292 -12.66 -9.73 -24.54
C ILE A 292 -12.16 -8.79 -23.44
N GLN A 293 -12.98 -8.55 -22.42
CA GLN A 293 -12.57 -7.82 -21.22
C GLN A 293 -11.51 -8.62 -20.46
N THR A 294 -10.24 -8.32 -20.70
CA THR A 294 -9.11 -8.76 -19.87
C THR A 294 -9.07 -7.93 -18.59
N THR A 295 -9.30 -8.59 -17.45
CA THR A 295 -9.12 -8.01 -16.11
C THR A 295 -7.65 -7.70 -15.83
N ILE A 296 -7.43 -6.69 -15.01
CA ILE A 296 -6.11 -6.24 -14.56
C ILE A 296 -5.51 -7.31 -13.63
N LYS A 297 -4.20 -7.56 -13.74
CA LYS A 297 -3.44 -8.32 -12.74
C LYS A 297 -3.33 -7.46 -11.48
N SER A 298 -4.16 -7.75 -10.46
CA SER A 298 -4.41 -6.79 -9.36
C SER A 298 -3.57 -7.05 -8.10
N SER A 299 -2.25 -6.84 -8.19
CA SER A 299 -1.44 -6.34 -7.05
C SER A 299 -1.40 -4.81 -7.02
N SER A 300 -1.60 -4.17 -8.18
CA SER A 300 -1.46 -2.73 -8.42
C SER A 300 -2.67 -1.89 -7.97
N THR A 301 -2.89 -1.77 -6.66
CA THR A 301 -3.79 -0.73 -6.15
C THR A 301 -3.16 0.65 -6.37
N CYS A 302 -3.77 1.46 -7.26
CA CYS A 302 -3.30 2.78 -7.69
C CYS A 302 -3.29 3.88 -6.58
N SER A 303 -3.14 3.52 -5.31
CA SER A 303 -3.18 4.41 -4.15
C SER A 303 -2.15 4.06 -3.06
N SER A 304 -1.52 2.88 -3.10
CA SER A 304 -0.51 2.45 -2.12
C SER A 304 0.94 2.71 -2.57
N ARG A 305 1.25 2.76 -3.87
CA ARG A 305 2.63 2.97 -4.40
C ARG A 305 3.18 4.42 -4.33
N THR A 306 2.89 5.18 -3.26
CA THR A 306 3.50 6.53 -3.05
C THR A 306 4.25 6.67 -1.73
N SER A 307 4.42 5.57 -1.00
CA SER A 307 5.04 5.52 0.33
C SER A 307 6.09 4.43 0.39
N HIS A 308 7.35 4.82 0.25
CA HIS A 308 8.52 4.01 0.59
C HIS A 308 9.37 4.79 1.60
N THR A 309 10.10 4.11 2.47
CA THR A 309 10.87 4.75 3.55
C THR A 309 12.11 3.92 3.84
N SER A 310 13.28 4.47 3.54
CA SER A 310 14.57 3.86 3.87
C SER A 310 15.18 4.59 5.06
N LYS A 311 15.74 3.85 6.02
CA LYS A 311 16.40 4.41 7.21
C LYS A 311 17.85 4.74 6.88
N ASN A 312 18.32 5.89 7.37
CA ASN A 312 19.75 6.13 7.58
C ASN A 312 19.97 6.44 9.06
N SER A 313 20.97 5.77 9.65
CA SER A 313 21.37 5.91 11.04
C SER A 313 22.12 7.22 11.26
N CYS A 314 21.80 7.91 12.35
CA CYS A 314 22.58 9.05 12.82
C CYS A 314 23.41 8.64 14.05
N GLU A 315 24.73 8.60 13.91
CA GLU A 315 25.65 8.67 15.04
C GLU A 315 26.45 9.97 15.00
N THR A 316 26.94 10.37 16.18
CA THR A 316 27.30 11.77 16.48
C THR A 316 28.74 11.85 17.01
N ASN A 317 29.49 12.85 16.53
CA ASN A 317 30.80 13.32 17.04
C ASN A 317 31.98 12.32 17.05
N MET A 318 33.03 12.64 16.28
CA MET A 318 34.28 13.02 16.95
C MET A 318 35.19 13.96 16.14
N LEU A 319 36.09 14.58 16.90
CA LEU A 319 37.01 15.66 16.59
C LEU A 319 38.04 15.33 15.51
N CYS A 320 38.40 16.33 14.69
CA CYS A 320 39.54 16.24 13.77
C CYS A 320 40.89 16.22 14.53
N LYS A 321 41.84 15.39 14.07
CA LYS A 321 43.28 15.65 14.20
C LYS A 321 43.96 15.43 12.85
N GLU A 322 44.74 16.40 12.43
CA GLU A 322 45.45 16.42 11.15
C GLU A 322 46.65 15.45 11.15
N LYS A 323 47.01 14.95 9.96
CA LYS A 323 48.41 14.83 9.56
C LYS A 323 48.58 14.76 8.04
N ASP A 324 49.22 15.81 7.52
CA ASP A 324 50.09 15.89 6.34
C ASP A 324 49.95 14.88 5.19
N MET A 325 49.74 15.42 3.99
CA MET A 325 50.71 15.26 2.88
C MET A 325 50.54 16.38 1.83
N ASN A 326 51.67 16.94 1.40
CA ASN A 326 51.78 18.00 0.39
C ASN A 326 51.27 17.56 -1.00
N VAL A 327 50.68 18.49 -1.79
CA VAL A 327 51.26 18.96 -3.09
C VAL A 327 50.73 20.37 -3.43
N ARG A 328 51.63 21.20 -3.98
CA ARG A 328 51.49 22.62 -4.36
C ARG A 328 50.59 22.86 -5.60
N ASN A 329 49.83 23.97 -5.63
CA ASN A 329 50.13 25.18 -6.46
C ASN A 329 48.90 26.10 -6.63
N GLY A 330 49.15 27.43 -6.71
CA GLY A 330 48.36 28.35 -7.55
C GLY A 330 47.50 29.43 -6.88
N GLU A 331 48.07 30.63 -6.75
CA GLU A 331 47.44 31.97 -6.99
C GLU A 331 46.16 32.36 -6.18
N ARG A 332 46.22 33.38 -5.29
CA ARG A 332 45.98 34.83 -5.56
C ARG A 332 44.51 35.16 -5.94
N ASP A 333 43.82 36.18 -5.40
CA ASP A 333 44.23 37.37 -4.63
C ASP A 333 43.11 37.88 -3.66
N ASP A 334 43.55 38.61 -2.63
CA ASP A 334 42.97 39.84 -2.04
C ASP A 334 41.73 39.97 -1.11
N LEU A 335 41.84 41.03 -0.29
CA LEU A 335 40.80 41.87 0.36
C LEU A 335 40.20 41.49 1.73
N LYS A 336 41.08 41.53 2.74
CA LYS A 336 40.98 42.32 3.99
C LYS A 336 39.65 43.01 4.41
N LYS A 337 39.36 42.79 5.70
CA LYS A 337 38.86 43.72 6.74
C LYS A 337 37.41 44.24 6.68
N CYS A 338 36.70 44.03 7.78
CA CYS A 338 36.53 45.08 8.82
C CYS A 338 36.48 44.47 10.23
N GLN A 339 37.01 45.20 11.22
CA GLN A 339 36.96 44.91 12.67
C GLN A 339 35.98 45.89 13.35
N GLY A 340 35.71 45.67 14.64
CA GLY A 340 34.84 46.47 15.51
C GLY A 340 34.28 45.55 16.60
N ASP A 341 35.08 45.15 17.60
CA ASP A 341 35.48 45.92 18.80
C ASP A 341 34.35 45.95 19.85
N GLY A 342 34.64 45.48 21.07
CA GLY A 342 33.68 45.45 22.20
C GLY A 342 33.95 44.34 23.21
N ASP A 343 35.02 44.50 24.01
CA ASP A 343 35.50 43.57 25.04
C ASP A 343 34.66 43.57 26.36
N ASN A 344 35.20 42.92 27.40
CA ASN A 344 34.87 42.98 28.85
C ASN A 344 33.64 42.14 29.31
N ASP A 345 33.61 41.43 30.45
CA ASP A 345 34.51 41.14 31.61
C ASP A 345 34.02 39.79 32.24
N ASP A 346 34.71 39.01 33.10
CA ASP A 346 36.03 39.05 33.77
C ASP A 346 36.41 37.62 34.28
N ASP A 347 37.67 37.41 34.74
CA ASP A 347 38.16 36.43 35.76
C ASP A 347 38.07 34.89 35.60
N ASN A 348 38.96 34.04 36.18
CA ASN A 348 40.40 34.06 36.55
C ASN A 348 40.79 32.62 37.00
N ASP A 349 42.07 32.27 36.83
CA ASP A 349 43.00 31.53 37.74
C ASP A 349 42.50 30.33 38.61
N ASP A 350 43.29 29.31 38.96
CA ASP A 350 44.76 29.19 38.97
C ASP A 350 45.20 27.71 39.03
N ASP A 351 46.50 27.52 39.26
CA ASP A 351 47.19 26.38 39.89
C ASP A 351 47.87 25.30 39.01
N ASN A 352 49.18 25.22 39.24
CA ASN A 352 50.17 24.29 38.71
C ASN A 352 50.23 23.02 39.59
N ASP A 353 50.81 21.91 39.09
CA ASP A 353 52.15 21.52 39.55
C ASP A 353 52.78 20.30 38.84
N HIS A 354 54.09 20.45 38.62
CA HIS A 354 55.21 19.51 38.51
C HIS A 354 55.07 17.99 38.22
N ASP A 355 55.73 17.59 37.12
CA ASP A 355 56.93 16.73 37.05
C ASP A 355 56.98 15.29 37.65
N ASN A 356 57.24 14.36 36.72
CA ASN A 356 58.39 13.42 36.67
C ASN A 356 58.45 12.05 37.39
N ASP A 357 58.89 11.09 36.55
CA ASP A 357 59.95 10.09 36.74
C ASP A 357 59.68 8.68 37.33
N ASP A 358 60.38 7.74 36.68
CA ASP A 358 61.00 6.49 37.14
C ASP A 358 60.20 5.17 37.33
N ASP A 359 60.38 4.32 36.30
CA ASP A 359 61.13 3.04 36.33
C ASP A 359 60.56 1.68 36.81
N ASN A 360 60.76 0.71 35.90
CA ASN A 360 61.19 -0.70 36.05
C ASN A 360 60.22 -1.83 36.47
N ASP A 361 60.17 -2.81 35.55
CA ASP A 361 60.39 -4.26 35.72
C ASP A 361 59.55 -5.08 36.74
N ASP A 362 58.79 -6.07 36.24
CA ASP A 362 59.32 -7.44 36.03
C ASP A 362 58.27 -8.40 35.37
N ASP A 363 58.76 -9.22 34.43
CA ASP A 363 58.39 -10.61 34.07
C ASP A 363 56.93 -11.16 34.21
N ASP A 364 56.36 -11.76 33.15
CA ASP A 364 56.65 -13.15 32.72
C ASP A 364 55.53 -13.82 31.86
N ASN A 365 55.97 -14.52 30.80
CA ASN A 365 55.39 -15.73 30.15
C ASN A 365 54.00 -15.79 29.46
N ASP A 366 54.11 -15.94 28.13
CA ASP A 366 53.61 -17.05 27.29
C ASP A 366 52.14 -17.21 26.86
N ASN A 367 52.03 -17.40 25.54
CA ASN A 367 50.93 -17.94 24.72
C ASN A 367 49.65 -17.10 24.63
N ASP A 368 49.32 -16.68 23.41
CA ASP A 368 48.06 -17.09 22.78
C ASP A 368 48.23 -17.17 21.26
N GLU A 369 47.49 -18.08 20.62
CA GLU A 369 47.63 -18.45 19.21
C GLU A 369 46.86 -17.46 18.30
N GLU A 370 47.47 -17.04 17.19
CA GLU A 370 46.78 -16.24 16.16
C GLU A 370 45.73 -17.10 15.44
N TYR A 371 44.46 -16.85 15.74
CA TYR A 371 43.34 -17.24 14.89
C TYR A 371 42.91 -16.06 14.02
N GLU A 372 43.21 -16.14 12.73
CA GLU A 372 42.66 -15.24 11.71
C GLU A 372 41.19 -15.59 11.45
N ASP A 373 40.27 -14.94 12.18
CA ASP A 373 38.85 -14.96 11.82
C ASP A 373 38.61 -14.02 10.63
N GLU A 374 38.63 -14.59 9.42
CA GLU A 374 38.13 -13.92 8.21
C GLU A 374 36.61 -13.69 8.34
N ALA A 375 36.23 -12.50 8.81
CA ALA A 375 34.84 -12.07 8.82
C ALA A 375 34.35 -11.86 7.38
N GLU A 376 33.66 -12.86 6.82
CA GLU A 376 32.90 -12.74 5.58
C GLU A 376 31.86 -11.62 5.73
N ASN A 377 32.18 -10.46 5.14
CA ASN A 377 31.29 -9.31 5.12
C ASN A 377 30.24 -9.50 4.02
N ASP A 378 29.26 -10.36 4.30
CA ASP A 378 28.07 -10.52 3.47
C ASP A 378 27.27 -9.21 3.46
N SER A 379 27.54 -8.39 2.43
CA SER A 379 26.74 -7.23 2.12
C SER A 379 25.40 -7.71 1.56
N TYR A 380 24.43 -7.91 2.44
CA TYR A 380 23.02 -8.06 2.07
C TYR A 380 22.61 -6.80 1.28
N GLU A 381 22.61 -6.92 -0.06
CA GLU A 381 21.96 -5.95 -0.92
C GLU A 381 20.47 -5.94 -0.52
N SER A 382 19.96 -4.80 -0.07
CA SER A 382 18.53 -4.67 0.15
C SER A 382 17.83 -4.91 -1.18
N PHE A 383 16.81 -5.77 -1.21
CA PHE A 383 15.92 -5.91 -2.36
C PHE A 383 15.20 -4.58 -2.61
N GLU A 384 15.81 -3.69 -3.39
CA GLU A 384 15.15 -2.51 -3.92
C GLU A 384 14.08 -2.98 -4.91
N GLU A 385 12.80 -2.75 -4.58
CA GLU A 385 11.70 -2.99 -5.51
C GLU A 385 12.00 -2.32 -6.86
N GLU A 386 11.80 -3.05 -7.96
CA GLU A 386 12.00 -2.51 -9.29
C GLU A 386 11.09 -1.29 -9.52
N GLN A 387 11.70 -0.15 -9.83
CA GLN A 387 10.99 1.12 -10.03
C GLN A 387 11.06 1.56 -11.48
N VAL A 388 9.89 1.72 -12.09
CA VAL A 388 9.72 2.36 -13.41
C VAL A 388 8.59 3.36 -13.30
N PHE A 389 8.88 4.65 -13.38
CA PHE A 389 7.86 5.68 -13.28
C PHE A 389 7.27 6.05 -14.65
N ALA A 390 5.94 5.99 -14.73
CA ALA A 390 5.18 6.68 -15.76
C ALA A 390 4.78 8.09 -15.26
N THR A 391 5.06 9.12 -16.06
CA THR A 391 4.75 10.53 -15.74
C THR A 391 3.64 11.06 -16.64
N ILE A 392 2.48 11.34 -16.06
CA ILE A 392 1.35 12.01 -16.74
C ILE A 392 1.47 13.53 -16.52
N PRO A 393 1.42 14.38 -17.58
CA PRO A 393 1.72 15.81 -17.45
C PRO A 393 0.83 16.58 -16.48
N ASN A 394 -0.47 16.27 -16.44
CA ASN A 394 -1.46 16.87 -15.56
C ASN A 394 -2.46 15.77 -15.17
N PHE A 395 -2.79 15.61 -13.88
CA PHE A 395 -3.79 14.61 -13.46
C PHE A 395 -4.63 15.08 -12.27
N PRO A 396 -5.96 14.85 -12.26
CA PRO A 396 -6.80 15.23 -11.13
C PRO A 396 -6.60 14.29 -9.94
N VAL A 397 -6.30 14.87 -8.78
CA VAL A 397 -6.09 14.13 -7.53
C VAL A 397 -6.85 14.79 -6.37
N GLN A 398 -7.24 13.98 -5.40
CA GLN A 398 -7.41 14.45 -4.02
C GLN A 398 -6.07 14.29 -3.31
N VAL A 399 -5.58 15.38 -2.73
CA VAL A 399 -4.46 15.34 -1.80
C VAL A 399 -5.03 15.10 -0.41
N ILE A 400 -4.60 14.04 0.24
CA ILE A 400 -4.98 13.69 1.62
C ILE A 400 -3.74 13.88 2.50
N SER A 401 -3.81 14.83 3.41
CA SER A 401 -2.73 15.16 4.34
C SER A 401 -2.91 14.38 5.62
N MET A 402 -1.92 13.56 5.97
CA MET A 402 -1.97 12.64 7.10
C MET A 402 -0.63 12.51 7.84
N GLU A 403 -0.67 11.87 9.01
CA GLU A 403 0.50 11.42 9.75
C GLU A 403 1.47 10.67 8.83
N HIS A 404 2.77 10.95 8.98
CA HIS A 404 3.81 10.13 8.36
C HIS A 404 3.96 8.83 9.17
N CYS A 405 3.89 7.69 8.49
CA CYS A 405 4.24 6.39 9.06
C CYS A 405 5.67 6.03 8.64
N GLU A 406 6.47 5.48 9.57
CA GLU A 406 7.91 5.29 9.39
C GLU A 406 8.32 4.17 8.41
N SER A 407 7.51 3.12 8.26
CA SER A 407 7.75 1.96 7.38
C SER A 407 6.52 1.04 7.33
N THR A 408 6.43 0.18 6.30
CA THR A 408 5.36 -0.81 6.15
C THR A 408 5.61 -2.07 6.97
N PHE A 409 4.58 -2.90 7.16
CA PHE A 409 4.77 -4.23 7.75
C PHE A 409 5.48 -5.18 6.77
N ASP A 410 5.36 -4.93 5.46
CA ASP A 410 6.06 -5.70 4.42
C ASP A 410 7.57 -5.48 4.50
N ASP A 411 8.01 -4.21 4.54
CA ASP A 411 9.41 -3.82 4.78
C ASP A 411 9.97 -4.53 6.02
N LEU A 412 9.17 -4.60 7.08
CA LEU A 412 9.56 -5.18 8.36
C LEU A 412 9.69 -6.71 8.30
N ILE A 413 8.89 -7.39 7.49
CA ILE A 413 8.96 -8.85 7.32
C ILE A 413 10.13 -9.19 6.38
N MET A 414 10.30 -8.45 5.28
CA MET A 414 11.39 -8.70 4.32
C MET A 414 12.79 -8.45 4.89
N ASN A 415 12.95 -7.44 5.77
CA ASN A 415 14.28 -6.99 6.21
C ASN A 415 14.62 -7.39 7.66
N ASN A 416 13.77 -8.12 8.38
CA ASN A 416 14.03 -8.54 9.76
C ASN A 416 13.41 -9.90 10.11
N ASP A 417 14.22 -10.76 10.74
CA ASP A 417 13.74 -11.99 11.38
C ASP A 417 12.88 -11.65 12.61
N LEU A 418 11.57 -11.61 12.42
CA LEU A 418 10.62 -11.32 13.49
C LEU A 418 10.46 -12.50 14.43
N THR A 419 10.68 -12.27 15.72
CA THR A 419 10.42 -13.27 16.75
C THR A 419 8.94 -13.65 16.81
N GLN A 420 8.63 -14.86 17.28
CA GLN A 420 7.24 -15.30 17.45
C GLN A 420 6.41 -14.34 18.33
N GLU A 421 7.01 -13.72 19.35
CA GLU A 421 6.31 -12.71 20.19
C GLU A 421 6.03 -11.41 19.43
N GLU A 422 6.94 -10.97 18.55
CA GLU A 422 6.73 -9.80 17.69
C GLU A 422 5.62 -10.03 16.67
N TRP A 423 5.61 -11.19 16.01
CA TRP A 423 4.52 -11.63 15.14
C TRP A 423 3.18 -11.60 15.87
N MET A 424 3.09 -12.24 17.04
CA MET A 424 1.85 -12.26 17.81
C MET A 424 1.43 -10.87 18.31
N SER A 425 2.38 -9.98 18.61
CA SER A 425 2.08 -8.57 18.90
C SER A 425 1.51 -7.84 17.68
N ALA A 426 2.17 -7.93 16.52
CA ALA A 426 1.75 -7.26 15.30
C ALA A 426 0.32 -7.68 14.91
N LEU A 427 0.07 -8.99 14.85
CA LEU A 427 -1.27 -9.54 14.56
C LEU A 427 -2.30 -9.11 15.62
N MET A 428 -1.94 -9.11 16.91
CA MET A 428 -2.85 -8.66 17.98
C MET A 428 -3.21 -7.17 17.86
N GLN A 429 -2.26 -6.31 17.49
CA GLN A 429 -2.54 -4.89 17.22
C GLN A 429 -3.48 -4.73 16.02
N ILE A 430 -3.22 -5.45 14.92
CA ILE A 430 -4.05 -5.43 13.70
C ILE A 430 -5.48 -5.92 13.99
N ILE A 431 -5.63 -7.01 14.74
CA ILE A 431 -6.94 -7.52 15.21
C ILE A 431 -7.68 -6.45 16.02
N MET A 432 -7.01 -5.75 16.94
CA MET A 432 -7.63 -4.68 17.73
C MET A 432 -8.03 -3.45 16.89
N ILE A 433 -7.29 -3.12 15.82
CA ILE A 433 -7.67 -2.09 14.85
C ILE A 433 -8.96 -2.50 14.12
N LEU A 434 -8.99 -3.71 13.56
CA LEU A 434 -10.15 -4.21 12.81
C LEU A 434 -11.39 -4.31 13.70
N ILE A 435 -11.26 -4.84 14.93
CA ILE A 435 -12.38 -4.86 15.90
C ILE A 435 -12.88 -3.44 16.19
N THR A 436 -11.99 -2.46 16.32
CA THR A 436 -12.35 -1.07 16.57
C THR A 436 -13.14 -0.48 15.40
N TYR A 437 -12.65 -0.61 14.17
CA TYR A 437 -13.32 -0.09 12.98
C TYR A 437 -14.63 -0.84 12.67
N GLN A 438 -14.68 -2.16 12.87
CA GLN A 438 -15.89 -2.97 12.71
C GLN A 438 -16.98 -2.55 13.71
N LYS A 439 -16.63 -2.34 14.98
CA LYS A 439 -17.57 -1.84 16.00
C LYS A 439 -18.05 -0.42 15.69
N ALA A 440 -17.13 0.48 15.35
CA ALA A 440 -17.40 1.90 15.14
C ALA A 440 -18.20 2.15 13.85
N PHE A 441 -17.87 1.46 12.75
CA PHE A 441 -18.32 1.83 11.41
C PHE A 441 -18.82 0.65 10.56
N SER A 442 -18.98 -0.57 11.08
CA SER A 442 -19.29 -1.77 10.27
C SER A 442 -18.30 -1.96 9.09
N PHE A 443 -17.02 -1.69 9.35
CA PHE A 443 -15.97 -1.59 8.35
C PHE A 443 -15.48 -2.94 7.80
N THR A 444 -15.24 -3.00 6.49
CA THR A 444 -14.28 -3.92 5.85
C THR A 444 -13.27 -3.12 5.02
N HIS A 445 -12.02 -3.55 5.00
CA HIS A 445 -10.96 -2.93 4.19
C HIS A 445 -11.05 -3.35 2.72
N ASN A 446 -11.32 -4.62 2.48
CA ASN A 446 -11.36 -5.28 1.16
C ASN A 446 -10.04 -5.28 0.38
N ASP A 447 -8.95 -4.81 1.00
CA ASP A 447 -7.62 -4.72 0.40
C ASP A 447 -6.48 -4.71 1.45
N LEU A 448 -6.69 -5.41 2.56
CA LEU A 448 -5.70 -5.44 3.64
C LEU A 448 -4.58 -6.42 3.28
N HIS A 449 -3.41 -5.89 2.93
CA HIS A 449 -2.17 -6.63 2.76
C HIS A 449 -1.05 -5.99 3.60
N THR A 450 0.09 -6.66 3.74
CA THR A 450 1.27 -6.20 4.49
C THR A 450 1.66 -4.74 4.20
N ASN A 451 1.75 -4.34 2.92
CA ASN A 451 2.04 -2.94 2.55
C ASN A 451 0.97 -1.91 2.97
N ASN A 452 -0.29 -2.32 3.22
CA ASN A 452 -1.35 -1.44 3.76
C ASN A 452 -1.41 -1.44 5.30
N VAL A 453 -0.50 -2.16 5.95
CA VAL A 453 -0.21 -2.04 7.38
C VAL A 453 1.12 -1.29 7.50
N MET A 454 1.15 -0.22 8.29
CA MET A 454 2.38 0.53 8.58
C MET A 454 2.59 0.66 10.09
N PHE A 455 3.75 1.13 10.52
CA PHE A 455 4.00 1.41 11.92
C PHE A 455 4.75 2.73 12.15
N ASN A 456 4.64 3.24 13.38
CA ASN A 456 5.50 4.29 13.93
C ASN A 456 6.23 3.77 15.18
N THR A 457 7.45 4.25 15.42
CA THR A 457 8.22 3.85 16.60
C THR A 457 7.65 4.43 17.88
N THR A 458 7.88 3.74 19.00
CA THR A 458 7.41 4.16 20.31
C THR A 458 8.33 3.73 21.45
N ASN A 459 8.48 4.62 22.42
CA ASN A 459 9.16 4.32 23.69
C ASN A 459 8.24 3.59 24.69
N SER A 460 6.92 3.52 24.42
CA SER A 460 5.96 2.79 25.26
C SER A 460 6.17 1.29 25.08
N LYS A 461 6.55 0.56 26.14
CA LYS A 461 6.80 -0.89 26.08
C LYS A 461 5.53 -1.74 25.87
N TYR A 462 4.36 -1.22 26.19
CA TYR A 462 3.09 -1.93 26.13
C TYR A 462 1.94 -1.04 25.68
N ILE A 463 0.95 -1.63 25.00
CA ILE A 463 -0.38 -1.06 24.77
C ILE A 463 -1.38 -1.80 25.68
N TYR A 464 -2.28 -1.04 26.30
CA TYR A 464 -3.37 -1.59 27.09
C TYR A 464 -4.70 -1.40 26.36
N TYR A 465 -5.35 -2.49 25.97
CA TYR A 465 -6.68 -2.47 25.35
C TYR A 465 -7.76 -2.90 26.38
N CYS A 466 -8.99 -2.41 26.19
CA CYS A 466 -10.18 -2.93 26.88
C CYS A 466 -11.29 -3.19 25.86
N TYR A 467 -11.70 -4.45 25.75
CA TYR A 467 -12.77 -4.89 24.86
C TYR A 467 -13.62 -5.97 25.53
N LYS A 468 -14.95 -5.84 25.47
CA LYS A 468 -15.94 -6.66 26.20
C LYS A 468 -15.62 -6.82 27.69
N LYS A 469 -15.07 -5.77 28.32
CA LYS A 469 -14.57 -5.71 29.71
C LYS A 469 -13.36 -6.62 30.00
N ILE A 470 -12.81 -7.29 28.99
CA ILE A 470 -11.54 -7.99 29.05
C ILE A 470 -10.44 -6.98 28.76
N TYR A 471 -9.38 -7.01 29.56
CA TYR A 471 -8.22 -6.14 29.42
C TYR A 471 -7.07 -6.95 28.80
N TYR A 472 -6.33 -6.32 27.91
CA TYR A 472 -5.18 -6.93 27.23
C TYR A 472 -3.94 -6.06 27.41
N LYS A 473 -2.79 -6.68 27.62
CA LYS A 473 -1.47 -6.02 27.70
C LYS A 473 -0.62 -6.59 26.56
N VAL A 474 -0.44 -5.79 25.50
CA VAL A 474 0.29 -6.21 24.29
C VAL A 474 1.67 -5.54 24.29
N PRO A 475 2.80 -6.27 24.23
CA PRO A 475 4.13 -5.67 24.08
C PRO A 475 4.23 -4.96 22.73
N THR A 476 4.83 -3.77 22.67
CA THR A 476 4.96 -3.03 21.40
C THR A 476 6.12 -3.48 20.54
N PHE A 477 7.18 -4.03 21.17
CA PHE A 477 8.50 -4.18 20.55
C PHE A 477 8.96 -2.90 19.83
N GLY A 478 8.65 -1.75 20.45
CA GLY A 478 8.99 -0.43 19.90
C GLY A 478 8.12 0.04 18.74
N ARG A 479 7.05 -0.68 18.34
CA ARG A 479 6.22 -0.38 17.16
C ARG A 479 4.72 -0.24 17.51
N ILE A 480 4.06 0.80 16.98
CA ILE A 480 2.60 0.96 16.96
C ILE A 480 2.11 0.74 15.54
N PHE A 481 1.42 -0.37 15.29
CA PHE A 481 0.85 -0.67 13.98
C PHE A 481 -0.42 0.15 13.72
N LYS A 482 -0.61 0.51 12.44
CA LYS A 482 -1.69 1.34 11.87
C LYS A 482 -2.10 0.74 10.52
N ILE A 483 -3.38 0.86 10.15
CA ILE A 483 -3.87 0.46 8.81
C ILE A 483 -4.11 1.72 7.97
N ILE A 484 -3.74 1.68 6.68
CA ILE A 484 -3.88 2.74 5.68
C ILE A 484 -4.55 2.24 4.38
N ASP A 485 -4.84 3.17 3.46
CA ASP A 485 -5.44 2.95 2.13
C ASP A 485 -6.87 2.42 2.10
N PHE A 486 -7.80 3.30 2.45
CA PHE A 486 -9.23 2.99 2.54
C PHE A 486 -9.96 3.16 1.20
N GLY A 487 -9.26 3.18 0.06
CA GLY A 487 -9.85 3.38 -1.28
C GLY A 487 -10.83 2.27 -1.70
N ARG A 488 -10.65 1.05 -1.18
CA ARG A 488 -11.60 -0.08 -1.32
C ARG A 488 -12.42 -0.36 -0.05
N ALA A 489 -12.31 0.47 0.98
CA ALA A 489 -13.04 0.24 2.22
C ALA A 489 -14.56 0.36 2.01
N ILE A 490 -15.32 -0.49 2.71
CA ILE A 490 -16.77 -0.39 2.83
C ILE A 490 -17.11 -0.16 4.29
N TYR A 491 -17.84 0.92 4.57
CA TYR A 491 -18.19 1.30 5.94
C TYR A 491 -19.50 2.07 6.00
N LYS A 492 -20.00 2.26 7.22
CA LYS A 492 -21.23 2.96 7.54
C LYS A 492 -20.93 4.14 8.46
N TYR A 493 -21.54 5.28 8.17
CA TYR A 493 -21.53 6.44 9.05
C TYR A 493 -22.83 7.24 8.93
N ASN A 494 -23.45 7.54 10.07
CA ASN A 494 -24.66 8.34 10.19
C ASN A 494 -25.81 7.85 9.29
N GLY A 495 -26.04 6.53 9.27
CA GLY A 495 -27.05 5.86 8.45
C GLY A 495 -26.72 5.71 6.96
N ASN A 496 -25.55 6.19 6.51
CA ASN A 496 -25.12 6.12 5.12
C ASN A 496 -24.07 5.02 4.91
N ILE A 497 -24.16 4.30 3.80
CA ILE A 497 -23.13 3.37 3.34
C ILE A 497 -22.14 4.13 2.44
N PHE A 498 -20.86 3.93 2.71
CA PHE A 498 -19.73 4.38 1.91
C PHE A 498 -19.08 3.13 1.32
N CYS A 499 -19.15 3.02 -0.01
CA CYS A 499 -18.69 1.88 -0.79
C CYS A 499 -18.21 2.48 -2.12
N SER A 500 -16.94 2.28 -2.45
CA SER A 500 -16.32 3.04 -3.53
C SER A 500 -16.73 2.57 -4.93
N ASP A 501 -16.58 3.47 -5.90
CA ASP A 501 -16.85 3.20 -7.32
C ASP A 501 -15.93 2.13 -7.93
N SER A 502 -14.91 1.68 -7.20
CA SER A 502 -14.18 0.43 -7.46
C SER A 502 -15.09 -0.79 -7.55
N PHE A 503 -16.20 -0.86 -6.81
CA PHE A 503 -17.15 -1.98 -6.82
C PHE A 503 -18.23 -1.87 -7.92
N GLN A 504 -18.30 -0.74 -8.64
CA GLN A 504 -19.24 -0.52 -9.72
C GLN A 504 -18.99 -1.50 -10.89
N THR A 505 -20.04 -1.88 -11.62
CA THR A 505 -19.92 -2.66 -12.86
C THR A 505 -18.94 -2.00 -13.85
N GLY A 506 -17.87 -2.71 -14.22
CA GLY A 506 -16.82 -2.24 -15.13
C GLY A 506 -15.58 -1.67 -14.43
N SER A 507 -15.63 -1.49 -13.10
CA SER A 507 -14.49 -1.14 -12.25
C SER A 507 -13.75 -2.38 -11.73
N ASP A 508 -12.65 -2.17 -11.02
CA ASP A 508 -11.66 -3.22 -10.71
C ASP A 508 -12.16 -4.23 -9.69
N ALA A 509 -12.92 -3.76 -8.70
CA ALA A 509 -13.56 -4.61 -7.68
C ALA A 509 -14.97 -5.09 -8.07
N ALA A 510 -15.37 -4.93 -9.34
CA ALA A 510 -16.67 -5.36 -9.82
C ALA A 510 -16.92 -6.85 -9.54
N THR A 511 -18.13 -7.18 -9.08
CA THR A 511 -18.61 -8.55 -8.77
C THR A 511 -17.91 -9.28 -7.62
N GLN A 512 -17.07 -8.59 -6.83
CA GLN A 512 -16.61 -9.08 -5.52
C GLN A 512 -17.81 -9.27 -4.58
N TYR A 513 -18.66 -8.25 -4.50
CA TYR A 513 -19.92 -8.25 -3.75
C TYR A 513 -21.12 -8.07 -4.69
N ASN A 514 -22.32 -8.27 -4.14
CA ASN A 514 -23.59 -7.92 -4.78
C ASN A 514 -24.53 -7.35 -3.71
N THR A 515 -24.33 -6.09 -3.38
CA THR A 515 -25.05 -5.31 -2.36
C THR A 515 -25.10 -3.84 -2.77
N GLU A 516 -25.86 -3.01 -2.05
CA GLU A 516 -25.94 -1.57 -2.27
C GLU A 516 -24.57 -0.86 -2.14
N PRO A 517 -24.30 0.18 -2.95
CA PRO A 517 -25.19 0.83 -3.92
C PRO A 517 -25.22 0.16 -5.30
N TYR A 518 -24.43 -0.89 -5.54
CA TYR A 518 -24.23 -1.52 -6.86
C TYR A 518 -24.99 -2.85 -7.03
N PHE A 519 -26.10 -3.02 -6.29
CA PHE A 519 -26.88 -4.26 -6.27
C PHE A 519 -27.49 -4.60 -7.63
N ASN A 520 -27.35 -5.86 -8.03
CA ASN A 520 -27.94 -6.44 -9.23
C ASN A 520 -28.94 -7.53 -8.81
N ASP A 521 -30.22 -7.28 -9.08
CA ASP A 521 -31.36 -8.15 -8.75
C ASP A 521 -31.34 -9.50 -9.48
N LYS A 522 -30.59 -9.61 -10.59
CA LYS A 522 -30.39 -10.86 -11.35
C LYS A 522 -29.33 -11.78 -10.74
N LYS A 523 -28.70 -11.39 -9.63
CA LYS A 523 -27.64 -12.16 -8.96
C LYS A 523 -27.99 -12.36 -7.47
N PRO A 524 -27.55 -13.45 -6.84
CA PRO A 524 -27.73 -13.63 -5.39
C PRO A 524 -27.04 -12.49 -4.64
N ARG A 525 -27.66 -12.02 -3.55
CA ARG A 525 -27.07 -11.00 -2.67
C ARG A 525 -25.81 -11.55 -2.01
N LEU A 526 -24.77 -10.72 -1.96
CA LEU A 526 -23.50 -11.05 -1.35
C LEU A 526 -22.97 -9.79 -0.65
N GLU A 527 -22.98 -9.83 0.68
CA GLU A 527 -22.53 -8.73 1.54
C GLU A 527 -21.02 -8.83 1.83
N PRO A 528 -20.35 -7.71 2.14
CA PRO A 528 -19.03 -7.73 2.76
C PRO A 528 -19.05 -8.50 4.09
N ASN A 529 -18.00 -9.30 4.32
CA ASN A 529 -17.83 -10.08 5.55
C ASN A 529 -16.56 -9.64 6.30
N PHE A 530 -16.56 -9.80 7.63
CA PHE A 530 -15.48 -9.29 8.49
C PHE A 530 -14.23 -10.19 8.54
N SER A 531 -14.29 -11.41 8.02
CA SER A 531 -13.16 -12.34 7.87
C SER A 531 -12.32 -12.04 6.64
N PHE A 532 -12.88 -11.35 5.64
CA PHE A 532 -12.19 -10.96 4.41
C PHE A 532 -10.83 -10.32 4.68
N ASP A 533 -10.78 -9.37 5.61
CA ASP A 533 -9.57 -8.57 5.86
C ASP A 533 -8.42 -9.39 6.46
N LEU A 534 -8.72 -10.33 7.37
CA LEU A 534 -7.70 -11.24 7.91
C LEU A 534 -7.26 -12.29 6.90
N CYS A 535 -8.18 -12.82 6.11
CA CYS A 535 -7.85 -13.74 5.03
C CYS A 535 -6.96 -13.06 3.98
N ARG A 536 -7.30 -11.84 3.53
CA ARG A 536 -6.47 -11.12 2.55
C ARG A 536 -5.09 -10.78 3.11
N LEU A 537 -4.99 -10.45 4.41
CA LEU A 537 -3.71 -10.20 5.07
C LEU A 537 -2.86 -11.47 5.17
N ALA A 538 -3.46 -12.60 5.57
CA ALA A 538 -2.80 -13.90 5.56
C ALA A 538 -2.30 -14.26 4.16
N CYS A 539 -3.11 -14.01 3.12
CA CYS A 539 -2.73 -14.15 1.72
C CYS A 539 -1.61 -13.18 1.24
N SER A 540 -1.11 -12.28 2.07
CA SER A 540 0.11 -11.49 1.79
C SER A 540 1.26 -11.82 2.76
N ILE A 541 1.01 -12.66 3.76
CA ILE A 541 2.03 -13.12 4.71
C ILE A 541 2.50 -14.55 4.38
N PHE A 542 1.62 -15.36 3.77
CA PHE A 542 1.79 -16.81 3.57
C PHE A 542 3.17 -17.20 3.06
N ASP A 543 3.60 -16.61 1.94
CA ASP A 543 4.84 -17.00 1.24
C ASP A 543 6.12 -16.51 1.95
N TYR A 544 6.01 -15.69 3.02
CA TYR A 544 7.12 -15.33 3.91
C TYR A 544 7.28 -16.28 5.11
N VAL A 545 6.27 -17.11 5.40
CA VAL A 545 6.23 -17.96 6.62
C VAL A 545 6.02 -19.45 6.32
N ILE A 546 5.70 -19.80 5.08
CA ILE A 546 5.47 -21.16 4.59
C ILE A 546 6.24 -21.28 3.28
N GLU A 547 7.35 -22.02 3.29
CA GLU A 547 8.17 -22.22 2.09
C GLU A 547 7.64 -23.38 1.23
N ASP A 548 7.23 -24.48 1.86
CA ASP A 548 6.59 -25.62 1.19
C ASP A 548 5.26 -26.00 1.88
N LEU A 549 4.28 -26.41 1.08
CA LEU A 549 3.00 -26.92 1.59
C LEU A 549 3.17 -28.29 2.26
N ASP A 550 4.20 -29.05 1.88
CA ASP A 550 4.53 -30.35 2.48
C ASP A 550 5.02 -30.20 3.94
N GLU A 551 5.49 -29.02 4.37
CA GLU A 551 5.84 -28.72 5.78
C GLU A 551 4.61 -28.66 6.71
N ILE A 552 3.40 -28.55 6.13
CA ILE A 552 2.13 -28.39 6.84
C ILE A 552 1.44 -29.76 7.08
N ASP A 553 2.07 -30.87 6.70
CA ASP A 553 1.59 -32.25 6.90
C ASP A 553 1.18 -32.55 8.35
N ASP A 554 1.74 -31.84 9.34
CA ASP A 554 1.30 -31.86 10.73
C ASP A 554 1.25 -30.45 11.35
N ILE A 555 0.22 -29.69 10.98
CA ILE A 555 -0.05 -28.32 11.47
C ILE A 555 -0.15 -28.18 13.00
N GLU A 556 -0.27 -29.27 13.77
CA GLU A 556 -0.22 -29.20 15.23
C GLU A 556 1.21 -29.07 15.78
N LYS A 557 2.22 -29.36 14.97
CA LYS A 557 3.65 -29.20 15.30
C LYS A 557 4.27 -27.91 14.76
N CYS A 558 3.67 -27.31 13.74
CA CYS A 558 4.15 -26.04 13.16
C CYS A 558 4.11 -24.89 14.18
N GLU A 559 4.90 -23.85 13.93
CA GLU A 559 4.87 -22.66 14.79
C GLU A 559 3.47 -22.00 14.81
N PRO A 560 3.05 -21.38 15.93
CA PRO A 560 1.75 -20.73 16.01
C PRO A 560 1.51 -19.62 14.98
N ILE A 561 2.56 -18.96 14.46
CA ILE A 561 2.42 -18.02 13.34
C ILE A 561 1.98 -18.73 12.05
N ILE A 562 2.71 -19.79 11.64
CA ILE A 562 2.39 -20.64 10.49
C ILE A 562 0.94 -21.14 10.59
N LYS A 563 0.57 -21.66 11.77
CA LYS A 563 -0.78 -22.15 12.04
C LYS A 563 -1.86 -21.09 11.87
N ILE A 564 -1.64 -19.87 12.40
CA ILE A 564 -2.61 -18.77 12.27
C ILE A 564 -2.76 -18.32 10.82
N ILE A 565 -1.65 -18.14 10.10
CA ILE A 565 -1.66 -17.66 8.71
C ILE A 565 -2.29 -18.71 7.78
N PHE A 566 -1.94 -20.00 7.93
CA PHE A 566 -2.56 -21.07 7.17
C PHE A 566 -4.07 -21.17 7.45
N GLU A 567 -4.49 -21.16 8.72
CA GLU A 567 -5.91 -21.24 9.08
C GLU A 567 -6.70 -20.04 8.53
N TRP A 568 -6.16 -18.81 8.54
CA TRP A 568 -6.82 -17.65 7.94
C TRP A 568 -6.95 -17.73 6.40
N CYS A 569 -6.14 -18.56 5.74
CA CYS A 569 -6.24 -18.88 4.32
C CYS A 569 -7.21 -20.03 4.01
N LEU A 570 -7.91 -20.62 5.00
CA LEU A 570 -8.91 -21.67 4.77
C LEU A 570 -10.30 -21.10 4.46
N ASP A 571 -10.98 -21.74 3.51
CA ASP A 571 -12.40 -21.53 3.23
C ASP A 571 -13.32 -22.21 4.26
N ASP A 572 -14.63 -21.97 4.15
CA ASP A 572 -15.65 -22.50 5.06
C ASP A 572 -15.74 -24.05 5.04
N ASN A 573 -15.11 -24.70 4.05
CA ASN A 573 -15.01 -26.16 3.90
C ASN A 573 -13.63 -26.70 4.35
N GLY A 574 -12.72 -25.85 4.84
CA GLY A 574 -11.36 -26.21 5.22
C GLY A 574 -10.38 -26.33 4.04
N ILE A 575 -10.68 -25.71 2.90
CA ILE A 575 -9.85 -25.74 1.70
C ILE A 575 -8.99 -24.47 1.63
N ASN A 576 -7.67 -24.61 1.47
CA ASN A 576 -6.76 -23.47 1.29
C ASN A 576 -7.13 -22.66 0.03
N ILE A 577 -7.32 -21.36 0.19
CA ILE A 577 -7.80 -20.43 -0.84
C ILE A 577 -6.71 -20.02 -1.85
N LEU A 578 -5.44 -20.02 -1.44
CA LEU A 578 -4.28 -19.65 -2.26
C LEU A 578 -3.87 -20.80 -3.18
N TYR A 579 -3.64 -21.98 -2.62
CA TYR A 579 -2.96 -23.08 -3.30
C TYR A 579 -3.82 -24.34 -3.38
N LYS A 580 -3.51 -25.16 -4.38
CA LYS A 580 -3.93 -26.56 -4.49
C LYS A 580 -2.88 -27.46 -3.86
N ASN A 581 -3.26 -28.70 -3.56
CA ASN A 581 -2.39 -29.76 -3.02
C ASN A 581 -1.21 -30.16 -3.95
N ASN A 582 -0.98 -29.43 -5.04
CA ASN A 582 0.13 -29.64 -5.98
C ASN A 582 0.92 -28.34 -6.21
N GLY A 583 0.91 -27.42 -5.23
CA GLY A 583 1.60 -26.11 -5.28
C GLY A 583 1.01 -25.09 -6.25
N ILE A 584 0.11 -25.46 -7.15
CA ILE A 584 -0.43 -24.53 -8.15
C ILE A 584 -1.45 -23.58 -7.50
N GLU A 585 -1.30 -22.28 -7.77
CA GLU A 585 -2.25 -21.24 -7.40
C GLU A 585 -3.69 -21.62 -7.81
N ARG A 586 -4.62 -21.47 -6.87
CA ARG A 586 -6.01 -21.89 -6.99
C ARG A 586 -6.86 -20.83 -7.70
N TYR A 587 -6.64 -19.56 -7.38
CA TYR A 587 -7.46 -18.44 -7.83
C TYR A 587 -6.62 -17.22 -8.29
N PRO A 588 -5.99 -17.27 -9.47
CA PRO A 588 -5.19 -16.17 -9.99
C PRO A 588 -5.92 -14.84 -10.08
N ASP A 589 -5.14 -13.76 -9.97
CA ASP A 589 -5.57 -12.37 -10.09
C ASP A 589 -6.74 -12.01 -9.14
N PHE A 590 -7.60 -11.08 -9.60
CA PHE A 590 -8.79 -10.65 -8.88
C PHE A 590 -9.85 -11.77 -8.66
N LYS A 591 -9.60 -13.01 -9.11
CA LYS A 591 -10.43 -14.15 -8.74
C LYS A 591 -10.31 -14.49 -7.26
N LEU A 592 -9.12 -14.35 -6.66
CA LEU A 592 -8.87 -14.58 -5.23
C LEU A 592 -9.85 -13.77 -4.36
N TYR A 593 -9.90 -12.45 -4.57
CA TYR A 593 -10.81 -11.53 -3.87
C TYR A 593 -12.29 -11.96 -3.98
N LYS A 594 -12.72 -12.43 -5.16
CA LYS A 594 -14.10 -12.93 -5.36
C LYS A 594 -14.38 -14.24 -4.64
N MET A 595 -13.36 -15.06 -4.37
CA MET A 595 -13.51 -16.34 -3.68
C MET A 595 -13.44 -16.16 -2.15
N ILE A 596 -12.51 -15.34 -1.64
CA ILE A 596 -12.49 -14.94 -0.22
C ILE A 596 -13.85 -14.36 0.19
N ALA A 597 -14.39 -13.43 -0.61
CA ALA A 597 -15.70 -12.81 -0.36
C ALA A 597 -16.89 -13.80 -0.32
N ARG A 598 -16.77 -14.97 -0.95
CA ARG A 598 -17.86 -15.96 -1.10
C ARG A 598 -17.73 -17.19 -0.21
N CYS A 599 -16.53 -17.50 0.25
CA CYS A 599 -16.21 -18.79 0.84
C CYS A 599 -15.40 -18.68 2.13
N VAL A 600 -15.10 -17.47 2.64
CA VAL A 600 -14.36 -17.29 3.91
C VAL A 600 -15.15 -16.42 4.87
N HIS A 601 -15.87 -17.05 5.80
CA HIS A 601 -16.77 -16.38 6.76
C HIS A 601 -16.40 -16.60 8.23
N HIS A 602 -15.58 -17.62 8.55
CA HIS A 602 -15.30 -18.01 9.94
C HIS A 602 -14.25 -17.15 10.66
N HIS A 603 -13.16 -16.76 9.97
CA HIS A 603 -11.99 -16.13 10.58
C HIS A 603 -12.15 -14.63 10.86
N ILE A 604 -13.19 -14.25 11.62
CA ILE A 604 -13.44 -12.86 12.01
C ILE A 604 -12.45 -12.39 13.09
N PRO A 605 -12.01 -11.11 13.10
CA PRO A 605 -11.08 -10.57 14.11
C PRO A 605 -11.49 -10.82 15.55
N GLN A 606 -12.79 -10.68 15.85
CA GLN A 606 -13.30 -10.90 17.19
C GLN A 606 -13.08 -12.34 17.71
N ALA A 607 -13.19 -13.34 16.83
CA ALA A 607 -13.04 -14.75 17.18
C ALA A 607 -11.56 -15.12 17.45
N GLN A 608 -10.62 -14.36 16.87
CA GLN A 608 -9.20 -14.61 17.09
C GLN A 608 -8.79 -14.36 18.55
N LEU A 609 -9.47 -13.46 19.27
CA LEU A 609 -9.19 -13.17 20.68
C LEU A 609 -9.47 -14.35 21.64
N ASP A 610 -10.24 -15.35 21.21
CA ASP A 610 -10.52 -16.55 22.01
C ASP A 610 -9.44 -17.64 21.86
N ARG A 611 -8.56 -17.53 20.84
CA ARG A 611 -7.48 -18.49 20.61
C ARG A 611 -6.41 -18.43 21.72
N PRO A 612 -5.70 -19.53 22.01
CA PRO A 612 -4.68 -19.56 23.07
C PRO A 612 -3.59 -18.47 22.92
N GLU A 613 -3.14 -18.23 21.69
CA GLU A 613 -2.05 -17.30 21.36
C GLU A 613 -2.42 -15.86 21.77
N PHE A 614 -3.57 -15.36 21.32
CA PHE A 614 -4.03 -14.00 21.62
C PHE A 614 -4.62 -13.85 23.03
N LYS A 615 -5.17 -14.93 23.59
CA LYS A 615 -5.68 -14.98 24.97
C LYS A 615 -4.55 -14.89 26.01
N SER A 616 -3.32 -15.24 25.64
CA SER A 616 -2.13 -15.04 26.49
C SER A 616 -1.92 -13.57 26.90
N PHE A 617 -2.29 -12.62 26.04
CA PHE A 617 -2.21 -11.18 26.32
C PHE A 617 -3.26 -10.68 27.32
N THR A 618 -4.19 -11.51 27.78
CA THR A 618 -5.20 -11.09 28.78
C THR A 618 -4.54 -10.70 30.10
N PHE A 619 -4.99 -9.57 30.67
CA PHE A 619 -4.32 -8.94 31.80
C PHE A 619 -5.32 -8.48 32.85
N ALA A 620 -4.92 -8.48 34.12
CA ALA A 620 -5.79 -8.09 35.21
C ALA A 620 -5.87 -6.56 35.32
N LYS A 621 -7.08 -5.99 35.25
CA LYS A 621 -7.33 -4.53 35.30
C LYS A 621 -6.61 -3.83 36.46
N ASN A 622 -6.60 -4.45 37.63
CA ASN A 622 -5.99 -3.91 38.86
C ASN A 622 -4.45 -3.92 38.85
N LYS A 623 -3.82 -4.54 37.85
CA LYS A 623 -2.36 -4.53 37.63
C LYS A 623 -1.94 -3.49 36.58
N ILE A 624 -2.88 -2.81 35.92
CA ILE A 624 -2.55 -1.74 34.95
C ILE A 624 -2.09 -0.51 35.74
N PRO A 625 -0.90 0.06 35.48
CA PRO A 625 -0.44 1.27 36.16
C PRO A 625 -1.35 2.46 35.89
N SER A 626 -1.55 3.33 36.88
CA SER A 626 -2.54 4.42 36.84
C SER A 626 -2.19 5.56 35.87
N ASP A 627 -0.93 5.67 35.48
CA ASP A 627 -0.37 6.59 34.49
C ASP A 627 -0.59 6.13 33.03
N GLN A 628 -0.92 4.85 32.82
CA GLN A 628 -1.01 4.27 31.48
C GLN A 628 -2.38 4.54 30.85
N THR A 629 -2.35 5.01 29.60
CA THR A 629 -3.57 5.22 28.82
C THR A 629 -4.10 3.88 28.31
N ILE A 630 -5.40 3.63 28.50
CA ILE A 630 -6.09 2.42 28.05
C ILE A 630 -6.92 2.75 26.81
N VAL A 631 -6.65 2.05 25.70
CA VAL A 631 -7.47 2.05 24.48
C VAL A 631 -8.77 1.30 24.76
N ASN A 632 -9.77 2.04 25.26
CA ASN A 632 -11.02 1.45 25.73
C ASN A 632 -12.06 1.39 24.60
N ILE A 633 -11.97 0.31 23.81
CA ILE A 633 -12.84 0.02 22.67
C ILE A 633 -14.31 -0.09 23.11
N ASP A 634 -14.59 -0.51 24.35
CA ASP A 634 -15.97 -0.59 24.86
C ASP A 634 -16.67 0.78 24.90
N LEU A 635 -15.92 1.87 25.10
CA LEU A 635 -16.47 3.23 25.13
C LEU A 635 -16.75 3.83 23.74
N ILE A 636 -16.23 3.23 22.66
CA ILE A 636 -16.48 3.67 21.29
C ILE A 636 -17.88 3.20 20.88
N PRO A 637 -18.85 4.08 20.62
CA PRO A 637 -20.18 3.67 20.17
C PRO A 637 -20.13 3.24 18.69
N SER A 638 -21.18 2.59 18.21
CA SER A 638 -21.37 2.43 16.77
C SER A 638 -21.90 3.74 16.18
N PHE A 639 -21.30 4.19 15.08
CA PHE A 639 -21.65 5.38 14.34
C PHE A 639 -22.31 5.08 12.98
N GLY A 640 -22.55 3.80 12.68
CA GLY A 640 -23.15 3.31 11.42
C GLY A 640 -24.45 3.99 11.05
#